data_AF-A0A957YAB7-F1
#
_entry.id   AF-A0A957YAB7-F1
#
_cell.length_a   1.000
_cell.length_b   1.000
_cell.length_c   1.000
_cell.angle_alpha   90.00
_cell.angle_beta   90.00
_cell.angle_gamma   90.00
#
_symmetry.space_group_name_H-M   'P 1'
#
loop_
_entity.id
_entity.type
_entity.pdbx_description
1 polymer ?
#
loop_
_entity_poly.entity_id
_entity_poly.type
_entity_poly.pdbx_seq_one_letter_code
_entity_poly.pdbx_strand_id
1 'polypeptide(L)'
;MAVPYGENQYIYGLHDPGGEQLLKHEGEAKGWILITEEIRANPVDPGSKGDFYKRLADQGFGVIVRLNHAYGPDGTIPNEAKYRDFAQRAANFVRQSPGAHIWIIGNEMNFEREQPRLSPGNSQAERITPRRYAECYKLCRRAIKAIPGHENDQVVVGSIGPWNAQTPYEADPLGKYPANQIPGAPNSYPYNGFFGNFIVYMRDILLAIGRENCDAIAIHAYTHGYVPSLVFSEEKMGPPFQNYYYHFRTYKNQMYAIPEAFQDLPVYLTEANGDVDPGGVKWPDTNSGWVKNAYQEINEWNRTNSQQIRCMILYRWSRDDDWHIDGKNQVQQDLRDAIAKNYMWRQVVPQPQPQPQPQPQPQPQPQLQPQTTGGTATTKTIARPPEPGYRTRYVTHNTPTTATAGQTLTVNLTLRNAGSFTWVKDGNRPFRLGFQWIDTQGQGVSIPPQLDFRTSLPRDIPPDGVVNLKARLRTPDTAGTYQLRWDMVHELVTWFITQGDAGLLVSPITVNPAVVEVKPEPVPQPQPQPTPEPQPQPVPTPTPTPVPTPTPTPTPMPQVQIQNIIEQLPQHASKRYARRETSTIKRIIIHHTGTPANITVERIAEFLVDRRDLPGITYHFCITEQGLAYQTQPLVSMAAHAGQNSVDSIGVALIGNFTDTQPPQAQLNAAAFVLAQLLGRLKLTTSNIVGYQEIERTQSPGATWPTWKPMLLTLTNSLLAPETTPTVPETPPADDSQPITGKPIEHYMLFWHQGPDHWAEWDLRGAIDYIARFPVTMGFSVEEAKLAKAVTIVGGPGGVPAAVDATLRAAGCKVDRLAGATQRETREMLEALVAQGKRFRNLQ
;
A
#
# COMPACT_ATOMS: atom_id res chain seq x y z
N MET A 1 38.94 -2.85 -2.00
CA MET A 1 38.87 -3.19 -0.57
C MET A 1 38.53 -4.68 -0.47
N ALA A 2 38.63 -5.29 0.71
CA ALA A 2 38.25 -6.69 0.87
C ALA A 2 36.73 -6.84 0.79
N VAL A 3 36.25 -7.91 0.15
CA VAL A 3 34.84 -8.32 0.18
C VAL A 3 34.44 -8.54 1.64
N PRO A 4 33.22 -8.14 2.09
CA PRO A 4 32.77 -8.44 3.44
C PRO A 4 32.91 -9.92 3.75
N TYR A 5 33.24 -10.22 5.00
CA TYR A 5 33.45 -11.60 5.42
C TYR A 5 32.19 -12.45 5.18
N GLY A 6 32.38 -13.64 4.61
CA GLY A 6 31.28 -14.55 4.24
C GLY A 6 30.56 -14.22 2.92
N GLU A 7 30.89 -13.10 2.26
CA GLU A 7 30.30 -12.71 0.99
C GLU A 7 31.21 -13.04 -0.22
N ASN A 8 30.62 -13.19 -1.40
CA ASN A 8 31.32 -13.30 -2.68
C ASN A 8 31.03 -12.07 -3.56
N GLN A 9 32.03 -11.53 -4.27
CA GLN A 9 31.85 -10.29 -5.04
C GLN A 9 30.99 -10.47 -6.32
N TYR A 10 30.92 -11.70 -6.83
CA TYR A 10 30.17 -12.03 -8.03
C TYR A 10 28.71 -12.33 -7.69
N ILE A 11 27.79 -12.06 -8.61
CA ILE A 11 26.34 -12.16 -8.31
C ILE A 11 25.74 -13.55 -8.54
N TYR A 12 26.51 -14.54 -8.99
CA TYR A 12 26.01 -15.85 -9.43
C TYR A 12 25.77 -16.82 -8.30
N GLY A 13 24.70 -17.62 -8.34
CA GLY A 13 24.55 -18.68 -7.35
C GLY A 13 23.58 -19.80 -7.69
N LEU A 14 23.66 -20.86 -6.90
CA LEU A 14 22.85 -22.06 -7.00
C LEU A 14 22.23 -22.40 -5.64
N HIS A 15 20.96 -22.81 -5.67
CA HIS A 15 20.29 -23.39 -4.52
C HIS A 15 20.66 -24.88 -4.45
N ASP A 16 21.02 -25.36 -3.27
CA ASP A 16 21.59 -26.67 -2.94
C ASP A 16 23.06 -26.88 -3.34
N PRO A 17 23.80 -27.71 -2.57
CA PRO A 17 25.14 -28.11 -2.92
C PRO A 17 25.18 -29.16 -4.04
N GLY A 18 26.35 -29.33 -4.66
CA GLY A 18 26.65 -30.31 -5.70
C GLY A 18 26.92 -29.69 -7.08
N GLY A 19 26.48 -28.45 -7.30
CA GLY A 19 26.69 -27.70 -8.54
C GLY A 19 27.90 -26.75 -8.51
N GLU A 20 28.74 -26.79 -7.48
CA GLU A 20 29.78 -25.79 -7.19
C GLU A 20 30.78 -25.62 -8.34
N GLN A 21 31.09 -26.70 -9.07
CA GLN A 21 32.01 -26.66 -10.19
C GLN A 21 31.50 -25.80 -11.35
N LEU A 22 30.18 -25.59 -11.46
CA LEU A 22 29.59 -24.68 -12.44
C LEU A 22 29.89 -23.22 -12.12
N LEU A 23 30.00 -22.90 -10.83
CA LEU A 23 30.27 -21.56 -10.32
C LEU A 23 31.77 -21.22 -10.30
N LYS A 24 32.63 -22.13 -10.75
CA LYS A 24 34.07 -21.87 -10.92
C LYS A 24 34.37 -21.44 -12.35
N HIS A 25 35.12 -20.35 -12.49
CA HIS A 25 35.61 -19.89 -13.78
C HIS A 25 37.06 -19.42 -13.63
N GLU A 26 37.95 -19.88 -14.50
CA GLU A 26 39.40 -19.60 -14.43
C GLU A 26 40.04 -20.00 -13.08
N GLY A 27 39.51 -21.04 -12.45
CA GLY A 27 40.00 -21.54 -11.16
C GLY A 27 39.50 -20.77 -9.93
N GLU A 28 38.75 -19.68 -10.11
CA GLU A 28 38.17 -18.88 -9.03
C GLU A 28 36.71 -19.28 -8.77
N ALA A 29 36.30 -19.30 -7.50
CA ALA A 29 34.90 -19.43 -7.10
C ALA A 29 34.17 -18.09 -7.32
N LYS A 30 33.31 -18.03 -8.34
CA LYS A 30 32.57 -16.83 -8.74
C LYS A 30 31.10 -16.90 -8.34
N GLY A 31 30.80 -17.25 -7.09
CA GLY A 31 29.39 -17.29 -6.71
C GLY A 31 29.05 -17.74 -5.29
N TRP A 32 27.77 -18.03 -5.12
CA TRP A 32 27.10 -18.28 -3.87
C TRP A 32 26.40 -19.63 -3.87
N ILE A 33 26.40 -20.31 -2.74
CA ILE A 33 25.62 -21.52 -2.49
C ILE A 33 24.61 -21.21 -1.40
N LEU A 34 23.33 -21.40 -1.71
CA LEU A 34 22.26 -21.34 -0.72
C LEU A 34 21.87 -22.75 -0.31
N ILE A 35 21.90 -23.04 0.99
CA ILE A 35 21.45 -24.31 1.55
C ILE A 35 20.24 -24.05 2.43
N THR A 36 19.18 -24.84 2.30
CA THR A 36 18.07 -24.81 3.25
C THR A 36 18.15 -25.96 4.24
N GLU A 37 17.96 -25.64 5.50
CA GLU A 37 17.96 -26.57 6.62
C GLU A 37 16.60 -26.58 7.30
N GLU A 38 16.08 -27.78 7.51
CA GLU A 38 14.96 -28.02 8.40
C GLU A 38 15.50 -28.35 9.80
N ILE A 39 15.37 -27.41 10.73
CA ILE A 39 15.97 -27.55 12.07
C ILE A 39 14.96 -27.88 13.17
N ARG A 40 13.65 -27.82 12.88
CA ARG A 40 12.55 -28.01 13.84
C ARG A 40 12.69 -27.05 15.04
N ALA A 41 11.93 -27.28 16.11
CA ALA A 41 11.89 -26.39 17.28
C ALA A 41 12.26 -27.09 18.59
N ASN A 42 13.17 -28.07 18.58
CA ASN A 42 13.65 -28.69 19.82
C ASN A 42 14.79 -27.85 20.43
N PRO A 43 14.58 -27.13 21.56
CA PRO A 43 15.57 -26.17 22.06
C PRO A 43 16.84 -26.81 22.64
N VAL A 44 16.84 -28.13 22.90
CA VAL A 44 18.01 -28.86 23.40
C VAL A 44 18.76 -29.62 22.31
N ASP A 45 18.26 -29.63 21.08
CA ASP A 45 18.95 -30.28 19.96
C ASP A 45 20.18 -29.44 19.56
N PRO A 46 21.40 -29.99 19.66
CA PRO A 46 22.62 -29.31 19.25
C PRO A 46 22.87 -29.38 17.73
N GLY A 47 22.07 -30.15 16.98
CA GLY A 47 22.38 -30.64 15.64
C GLY A 47 22.93 -29.60 14.67
N SER A 48 23.82 -30.06 13.77
CA SER A 48 24.55 -29.22 12.83
C SER A 48 24.96 -29.99 11.57
N LYS A 49 25.62 -29.30 10.62
CA LYS A 49 26.30 -29.92 9.47
C LYS A 49 27.82 -30.09 9.66
N GLY A 50 28.34 -29.85 10.86
CA GLY A 50 29.78 -29.82 11.13
C GLY A 50 30.51 -28.86 10.19
N ASP A 51 31.67 -29.28 9.67
CA ASP A 51 32.51 -28.45 8.77
C ASP A 51 31.98 -28.32 7.33
N PHE A 52 30.73 -28.70 7.05
CA PHE A 52 30.19 -28.68 5.69
C PHE A 52 30.23 -27.28 5.05
N TYR A 53 29.66 -26.27 5.71
CA TYR A 53 29.67 -24.90 5.20
C TYR A 53 31.08 -24.34 5.13
N LYS A 54 31.91 -24.64 6.12
CA LYS A 54 33.33 -24.29 6.12
C LYS A 54 34.05 -24.77 4.87
N ARG A 55 33.82 -26.00 4.40
CA ARG A 55 34.45 -26.50 3.16
C ARG A 55 34.02 -25.73 1.91
N LEU A 56 32.81 -25.16 1.88
CA LEU A 56 32.37 -24.29 0.78
C LEU A 56 33.00 -22.90 0.89
N ALA A 57 32.99 -22.33 2.09
CA ALA A 57 33.60 -21.03 2.36
C ALA A 57 35.12 -21.02 2.13
N ASP A 58 35.83 -22.09 2.53
CA ASP A 58 37.27 -22.26 2.30
C ASP A 58 37.63 -22.34 0.81
N GLN A 59 36.66 -22.69 -0.05
CA GLN A 59 36.81 -22.66 -1.51
C GLN A 59 36.52 -21.27 -2.12
N GLY A 60 36.09 -20.29 -1.32
CA GLY A 60 35.79 -18.93 -1.74
C GLY A 60 34.33 -18.67 -2.12
N PHE A 61 33.42 -19.63 -1.89
CA PHE A 61 31.99 -19.41 -2.12
C PHE A 61 31.37 -18.57 -1.01
N GLY A 62 30.43 -17.70 -1.37
CA GLY A 62 29.51 -17.10 -0.39
C GLY A 62 28.51 -18.16 0.06
N VAL A 63 28.34 -18.34 1.37
CA VAL A 63 27.45 -19.39 1.91
C VAL A 63 26.27 -18.74 2.62
N ILE A 64 25.07 -18.99 2.10
CA ILE A 64 23.80 -18.56 2.67
C ILE A 64 23.08 -19.80 3.20
N VAL A 65 22.65 -19.76 4.45
CA VAL A 65 21.89 -20.87 5.05
C VAL A 65 20.51 -20.38 5.45
N ARG A 66 19.47 -21.01 4.91
CA ARG A 66 18.08 -20.75 5.27
C ARG A 66 17.64 -21.72 6.35
N LEU A 67 17.29 -21.19 7.51
CA LEU A 67 16.83 -21.94 8.67
C LEU A 67 15.30 -21.94 8.68
N ASN A 68 14.74 -23.09 8.32
CA ASN A 68 13.31 -23.33 8.40
C ASN A 68 13.00 -24.22 9.62
N HIS A 69 11.86 -23.99 10.23
CA HIS A 69 11.28 -24.94 11.18
C HIS A 69 10.97 -26.27 10.48
N ALA A 70 10.21 -26.21 9.40
CA ALA A 70 9.79 -27.32 8.56
C ALA A 70 9.32 -26.80 7.19
N TYR A 71 8.59 -27.61 6.44
CA TYR A 71 7.89 -27.22 5.22
C TYR A 71 6.44 -27.70 5.25
N GLY A 72 5.61 -27.11 4.37
CA GLY A 72 4.22 -27.54 4.25
C GLY A 72 3.44 -27.32 5.55
N PRO A 73 2.60 -28.27 6.00
CA PRO A 73 1.69 -28.03 7.12
C PRO A 73 2.40 -27.73 8.46
N ASP A 74 3.69 -28.03 8.59
CA ASP A 74 4.42 -27.72 9.83
C ASP A 74 5.02 -26.30 9.83
N GLY A 75 4.97 -25.60 8.69
CA GLY A 75 5.38 -24.21 8.51
C GLY A 75 6.89 -23.97 8.47
N THR A 76 7.30 -22.95 7.71
CA THR A 76 8.73 -22.55 7.61
C THR A 76 9.20 -21.81 8.87
N ILE A 77 8.27 -21.30 9.67
CA ILE A 77 8.45 -20.99 11.09
C ILE A 77 7.36 -21.74 11.89
N PRO A 78 7.59 -22.11 13.16
CA PRO A 78 6.60 -22.89 13.91
C PRO A 78 5.43 -22.01 14.37
N ASN A 79 4.47 -22.58 15.09
CA ASN A 79 3.47 -21.77 15.77
C ASN A 79 4.10 -20.79 16.78
N GLU A 80 3.41 -19.69 17.06
CA GLU A 80 3.85 -18.61 17.96
C GLU A 80 4.31 -19.14 19.33
N ALA A 81 3.62 -20.14 19.88
CA ALA A 81 3.96 -20.79 21.14
C ALA A 81 5.37 -21.43 21.16
N LYS A 82 5.98 -21.65 19.99
CA LYS A 82 7.28 -22.30 19.80
C LYS A 82 8.38 -21.35 19.29
N TYR A 83 8.13 -20.05 19.15
CA TYR A 83 9.16 -19.11 18.67
C TYR A 83 10.42 -19.07 19.54
N ARG A 84 10.28 -19.14 20.87
CA ARG A 84 11.45 -19.18 21.78
C ARG A 84 12.26 -20.47 21.62
N ASP A 85 11.55 -21.59 21.50
CA ASP A 85 12.19 -22.90 21.32
C ASP A 85 12.95 -22.96 19.99
N PHE A 86 12.33 -22.43 18.91
CA PHE A 86 12.94 -22.33 17.60
C PHE A 86 14.14 -21.39 17.56
N ALA A 87 14.06 -20.23 18.22
CA ALA A 87 15.19 -19.31 18.34
C ALA A 87 16.39 -19.95 19.05
N GLN A 88 16.14 -20.72 20.12
CA GLN A 88 17.19 -21.47 20.81
C GLN A 88 17.76 -22.57 19.90
N ARG A 89 16.90 -23.28 19.16
CA ARG A 89 17.31 -24.31 18.21
C ARG A 89 18.17 -23.74 17.08
N ALA A 90 17.81 -22.58 16.54
CA ALA A 90 18.58 -21.85 15.54
C ALA A 90 19.96 -21.47 16.08
N ALA A 91 20.02 -20.92 17.29
CA ALA A 91 21.31 -20.59 17.92
C ALA A 91 22.20 -21.82 18.15
N ASN A 92 21.63 -22.95 18.56
CA ASN A 92 22.37 -24.20 18.68
C ASN A 92 22.92 -24.68 17.34
N PHE A 93 22.11 -24.61 16.27
CA PHE A 93 22.52 -24.96 14.92
C PHE A 93 23.70 -24.11 14.45
N VAL A 94 23.57 -22.79 14.58
CA VAL A 94 24.58 -21.81 14.12
C VAL A 94 25.90 -22.01 14.86
N ARG A 95 25.87 -22.17 16.19
CA ARG A 95 27.08 -22.39 17.01
C ARG A 95 27.91 -23.58 16.54
N GLN A 96 27.26 -24.60 15.98
CA GLN A 96 27.88 -25.85 15.57
C GLN A 96 28.09 -25.95 14.05
N SER A 97 27.92 -24.84 13.32
CA SER A 97 27.93 -24.77 11.86
C SER A 97 28.93 -23.72 11.35
N PRO A 98 30.25 -23.94 11.53
CA PRO A 98 31.26 -22.98 11.11
C PRO A 98 31.27 -22.77 9.59
N GLY A 99 31.65 -21.55 9.18
CA GLY A 99 31.83 -21.18 7.77
C GLY A 99 30.59 -20.61 7.06
N ALA A 100 29.44 -20.57 7.73
CA ALA A 100 28.29 -19.78 7.29
C ALA A 100 28.18 -18.51 8.16
N HIS A 101 27.87 -17.38 7.53
CA HIS A 101 27.75 -16.07 8.17
C HIS A 101 26.44 -15.35 7.84
N ILE A 102 25.61 -15.96 6.98
CA ILE A 102 24.38 -15.37 6.46
C ILE A 102 23.26 -16.37 6.69
N TRP A 103 22.33 -16.00 7.58
CA TRP A 103 21.28 -16.88 8.09
C TRP A 103 19.90 -16.32 7.78
N ILE A 104 19.15 -16.94 6.87
CA ILE A 104 17.78 -16.56 6.57
C ILE A 104 16.84 -17.25 7.55
N ILE A 105 15.88 -16.51 8.13
CA ILE A 105 14.88 -17.08 9.05
C ILE A 105 13.54 -17.24 8.34
N GLY A 106 13.13 -18.50 8.13
CA GLY A 106 11.88 -18.84 7.44
C GLY A 106 11.92 -18.59 5.93
N ASN A 107 10.82 -18.96 5.26
CA ASN A 107 10.65 -18.80 3.83
C ASN A 107 9.16 -18.63 3.47
N GLU A 108 8.86 -17.73 2.54
CA GLU A 108 7.53 -17.55 1.93
C GLU A 108 6.37 -17.52 2.92
N MET A 109 6.55 -16.85 4.05
CA MET A 109 5.62 -16.90 5.19
C MET A 109 4.20 -16.36 4.88
N ASN A 110 4.04 -15.63 3.79
CA ASN A 110 2.74 -15.19 3.27
C ASN A 110 1.97 -16.28 2.51
N PHE A 111 2.61 -17.37 2.12
CA PHE A 111 1.99 -18.50 1.45
C PHE A 111 1.39 -19.46 2.49
N GLU A 112 0.07 -19.63 2.48
CA GLU A 112 -0.65 -20.52 3.41
C GLU A 112 -0.10 -21.95 3.47
N ARG A 113 0.46 -22.46 2.36
CA ARG A 113 1.10 -23.78 2.34
C ARG A 113 2.28 -23.86 3.30
N GLU A 114 3.01 -22.76 3.47
CA GLU A 114 4.21 -22.65 4.30
C GLU A 114 3.95 -22.12 5.70
N GLN A 115 2.66 -22.03 6.10
CA GLN A 115 2.25 -21.63 7.44
C GLN A 115 1.97 -22.85 8.33
N PRO A 116 2.34 -22.80 9.62
CA PRO A 116 2.18 -23.93 10.54
C PRO A 116 0.70 -24.16 10.83
N ARG A 117 0.23 -25.41 10.81
CA ARG A 117 -1.15 -25.74 11.21
C ARG A 117 -1.34 -25.49 12.70
N LEU A 118 -2.57 -25.13 13.10
CA LEU A 118 -2.89 -24.84 14.50
C LEU A 118 -2.68 -26.04 15.43
N SER A 119 -2.82 -27.26 14.89
CA SER A 119 -2.51 -28.51 15.56
C SER A 119 -2.24 -29.61 14.53
N PRO A 120 -1.56 -30.71 14.89
CA PRO A 120 -1.34 -31.83 13.98
C PRO A 120 -2.66 -32.32 13.36
N GLY A 121 -2.70 -32.48 12.04
CA GLY A 121 -3.88 -32.92 11.29
C GLY A 121 -4.97 -31.85 11.08
N ASN A 122 -4.79 -30.62 11.59
CA ASN A 122 -5.70 -29.51 11.34
C ASN A 122 -5.46 -28.93 9.93
N SER A 123 -6.52 -28.61 9.20
CA SER A 123 -6.43 -27.95 7.90
C SER A 123 -6.19 -26.44 8.01
N GLN A 124 -6.49 -25.82 9.16
CA GLN A 124 -6.30 -24.39 9.38
C GLN A 124 -4.86 -24.06 9.77
N ALA A 125 -4.29 -23.07 9.07
CA ALA A 125 -2.98 -22.53 9.38
C ALA A 125 -3.05 -21.41 10.43
N GLU A 126 -2.06 -21.33 11.31
CA GLU A 126 -1.75 -20.13 12.05
C GLU A 126 -1.17 -19.10 11.09
N ARG A 127 -1.96 -18.06 10.81
CA ARG A 127 -1.56 -17.01 9.89
C ARG A 127 -0.33 -16.27 10.42
N ILE A 128 0.72 -16.19 9.61
CA ILE A 128 1.94 -15.48 9.95
C ILE A 128 1.81 -14.02 9.51
N THR A 129 1.30 -13.16 10.40
CA THR A 129 1.22 -11.71 10.18
C THR A 129 2.61 -11.04 10.27
N PRO A 130 2.77 -9.78 9.83
CA PRO A 130 4.06 -9.09 9.97
C PRO A 130 4.60 -9.05 11.40
N ARG A 131 3.72 -8.84 12.40
CA ARG A 131 4.09 -8.88 13.83
C ARG A 131 4.60 -10.25 14.25
N ARG A 132 3.87 -11.32 13.93
CA ARG A 132 4.25 -12.70 14.27
C ARG A 132 5.60 -13.07 13.65
N TYR A 133 5.77 -12.77 12.37
CA TYR A 133 7.06 -12.99 11.71
C TYR A 133 8.18 -12.18 12.39
N ALA A 134 7.96 -10.89 12.64
CA ALA A 134 8.95 -10.03 13.28
C ALA A 134 9.33 -10.50 14.68
N GLU A 135 8.40 -11.02 15.47
CA GLU A 135 8.66 -11.59 16.79
C GLU A 135 9.55 -12.83 16.71
N CYS A 136 9.21 -13.80 15.86
CA CYS A 136 10.03 -14.98 15.62
C CYS A 136 11.43 -14.60 15.14
N TYR A 137 11.52 -13.74 14.12
CA TYR A 137 12.77 -13.24 13.54
C TYR A 137 13.65 -12.55 14.60
N LYS A 138 13.10 -11.62 15.39
CA LYS A 138 13.85 -10.90 16.43
C LYS A 138 14.37 -11.83 17.52
N LEU A 139 13.61 -12.86 17.89
CA LEU A 139 14.06 -13.89 18.84
C LEU A 139 15.24 -14.68 18.26
N CYS A 140 15.12 -15.16 17.02
CA CYS A 140 16.18 -15.90 16.33
C CYS A 140 17.44 -15.03 16.19
N ARG A 141 17.30 -13.80 15.70
CA ARG A 141 18.44 -12.87 15.54
C ARG A 141 19.16 -12.61 16.84
N ARG A 142 18.42 -12.32 17.93
CA ARG A 142 19.03 -12.08 19.24
C ARG A 142 19.78 -13.31 19.74
N ALA A 143 19.19 -14.51 19.57
CA ALA A 143 19.80 -15.75 20.02
C ALA A 143 21.09 -16.08 19.24
N ILE A 144 21.08 -15.87 17.92
CA ILE A 144 22.24 -16.07 17.05
C ILE A 144 23.36 -15.07 17.39
N LYS A 145 23.04 -13.77 17.47
CA LYS A 145 24.03 -12.71 17.75
C LYS A 145 24.60 -12.74 19.16
N ALA A 146 23.98 -13.48 20.09
CA ALA A 146 24.50 -13.69 21.43
C ALA A 146 25.56 -14.82 21.50
N ILE A 147 25.78 -15.56 20.40
CA ILE A 147 26.82 -16.59 20.34
C ILE A 147 28.18 -15.90 20.14
N PRO A 148 29.18 -16.17 20.99
CA PRO A 148 30.52 -15.64 20.80
C PRO A 148 31.08 -15.98 19.41
N GLY A 149 31.56 -14.97 18.68
CA GLY A 149 32.09 -15.11 17.32
C GLY A 149 31.04 -14.95 16.20
N HIS A 150 29.76 -14.81 16.54
CA HIS A 150 28.66 -14.61 15.59
C HIS A 150 27.97 -13.24 15.74
N GLU A 151 28.57 -12.30 16.48
CA GLU A 151 28.01 -10.96 16.72
C GLU A 151 27.81 -10.18 15.42
N ASN A 152 28.65 -10.47 14.42
CA ASN A 152 28.68 -9.82 13.11
C ASN A 152 27.99 -10.64 12.01
N ASP A 153 27.43 -11.81 12.33
CA ASP A 153 26.67 -12.59 11.34
C ASP A 153 25.45 -11.79 10.86
N GLN A 154 25.11 -11.97 9.58
CA GLN A 154 23.93 -11.38 8.98
C GLN A 154 22.73 -12.29 9.20
N VAL A 155 21.75 -11.83 9.98
CA VAL A 155 20.46 -12.52 10.09
C VAL A 155 19.49 -11.86 9.12
N VAL A 156 19.13 -12.61 8.08
CA VAL A 156 18.40 -12.14 6.91
C VAL A 156 16.90 -12.37 7.09
N VAL A 157 16.10 -11.35 6.77
CA VAL A 157 14.65 -11.47 6.67
C VAL A 157 14.30 -12.40 5.51
N GLY A 158 13.52 -13.44 5.78
CA GLY A 158 13.02 -14.40 4.80
C GLY A 158 12.19 -13.73 3.72
N SER A 159 12.31 -14.24 2.49
CA SER A 159 11.55 -13.72 1.36
C SER A 159 10.07 -14.05 1.51
N ILE A 160 9.24 -13.20 0.91
CA ILE A 160 7.85 -13.54 0.63
C ILE A 160 7.77 -14.47 -0.59
N GLY A 161 6.71 -15.26 -0.69
CA GLY A 161 6.28 -15.91 -1.91
C GLY A 161 5.66 -14.86 -2.84
N PRO A 162 6.27 -14.53 -3.99
CA PRO A 162 5.71 -13.57 -4.94
C PRO A 162 4.30 -13.97 -5.38
N TRP A 163 3.46 -12.96 -5.64
CA TRP A 163 2.07 -13.14 -6.11
C TRP A 163 1.11 -13.80 -5.10
N ASN A 164 1.60 -14.20 -3.92
CA ASN A 164 0.77 -14.86 -2.93
C ASN A 164 0.05 -13.88 -2.00
N ALA A 165 -1.25 -13.72 -2.23
CA ALA A 165 -2.13 -12.80 -1.51
C ALA A 165 -2.88 -13.44 -0.31
N GLN A 166 -2.50 -14.64 0.12
CA GLN A 166 -3.30 -15.43 1.10
C GLN A 166 -3.19 -14.95 2.55
N THR A 167 -2.39 -13.91 2.82
CA THR A 167 -2.14 -13.40 4.17
C THR A 167 -2.65 -11.97 4.35
N PRO A 168 -3.97 -11.77 4.56
CA PRO A 168 -4.48 -10.52 5.07
C PRO A 168 -4.30 -10.40 6.59
N TYR A 169 -4.08 -9.18 7.08
CA TYR A 169 -3.94 -8.87 8.49
C TYR A 169 -4.53 -7.50 8.83
N GLU A 170 -4.89 -7.35 10.11
CA GLU A 170 -5.33 -6.08 10.69
C GLU A 170 -4.17 -5.12 10.93
N ALA A 171 -4.49 -3.83 11.11
CA ALA A 171 -3.50 -2.83 11.45
C ALA A 171 -2.76 -3.20 12.72
N ASP A 172 -1.46 -2.89 12.77
CA ASP A 172 -0.66 -3.09 13.97
C ASP A 172 -1.24 -2.25 15.12
N PRO A 173 -1.56 -2.84 16.28
CA PRO A 173 -2.02 -2.08 17.45
C PRO A 173 -1.12 -0.94 17.91
N LEU A 174 0.18 -0.95 17.55
CA LEU A 174 1.14 0.10 17.89
C LEU A 174 1.36 1.09 16.72
N GLY A 175 0.51 1.03 15.69
CA GLY A 175 0.53 1.94 14.55
C GLY A 175 1.73 1.77 13.62
N LYS A 176 2.50 0.68 13.73
CA LYS A 176 3.69 0.47 12.89
C LYS A 176 3.35 0.28 11.40
N TYR A 177 2.20 -0.31 11.13
CA TYR A 177 1.72 -0.56 9.77
C TYR A 177 0.18 -0.71 9.75
N PRO A 178 -0.50 -0.38 8.62
CA PRO A 178 -1.95 -0.47 8.50
C PRO A 178 -2.42 -1.91 8.21
N ALA A 179 -3.74 -2.14 8.22
CA ALA A 179 -4.32 -3.36 7.68
C ALA A 179 -4.03 -3.47 6.17
N ASN A 180 -3.81 -4.68 5.65
CA ASN A 180 -3.48 -4.89 4.23
C ASN A 180 -4.59 -5.55 3.41
N GLN A 181 -5.80 -5.63 3.98
CA GLN A 181 -6.96 -6.22 3.32
C GLN A 181 -7.32 -5.43 2.06
N ILE A 182 -7.62 -6.15 0.98
CA ILE A 182 -8.08 -5.54 -0.27
C ILE A 182 -9.62 -5.60 -0.31
N PRO A 183 -10.32 -4.46 -0.20
CA PRO A 183 -11.78 -4.44 -0.22
C PRO A 183 -12.34 -4.94 -1.56
N GLY A 184 -13.36 -5.80 -1.52
CA GLY A 184 -14.10 -6.23 -2.71
C GLY A 184 -13.32 -7.14 -3.67
N ALA A 185 -12.25 -7.80 -3.21
CA ALA A 185 -11.48 -8.70 -4.05
C ALA A 185 -12.34 -9.91 -4.54
N PRO A 186 -12.19 -10.35 -5.81
CA PRO A 186 -13.12 -11.30 -6.43
C PRO A 186 -13.03 -12.70 -5.81
N ASN A 187 -14.18 -13.36 -5.58
CA ASN A 187 -14.24 -14.75 -5.10
C ASN A 187 -13.61 -15.79 -6.06
N SER A 188 -13.26 -15.40 -7.28
CA SER A 188 -12.79 -16.29 -8.36
C SER A 188 -11.28 -16.26 -8.62
N TYR A 189 -10.50 -15.50 -7.85
CA TYR A 189 -9.04 -15.59 -7.88
C TYR A 189 -8.59 -16.89 -7.16
N PRO A 190 -7.46 -17.53 -7.52
CA PRO A 190 -7.15 -18.93 -7.17
C PRO A 190 -7.08 -19.32 -5.68
N TYR A 191 -7.41 -18.42 -4.74
CA TYR A 191 -7.37 -18.67 -3.30
C TYR A 191 -8.60 -18.09 -2.59
N ASN A 192 -9.24 -18.93 -1.76
CA ASN A 192 -10.58 -18.77 -1.17
C ASN A 192 -10.76 -17.53 -0.23
N GLY A 193 -10.99 -16.35 -0.80
CA GLY A 193 -11.79 -15.30 -0.14
C GLY A 193 -11.11 -14.40 0.90
N PHE A 194 -9.78 -14.45 1.05
CA PHE A 194 -9.03 -13.57 1.94
C PHE A 194 -7.82 -12.97 1.20
N PHE A 195 -7.85 -11.67 0.92
CA PHE A 195 -6.87 -11.00 0.05
C PHE A 195 -6.04 -9.96 0.81
N GLY A 196 -4.75 -10.26 0.98
CA GLY A 196 -3.73 -9.32 1.45
C GLY A 196 -2.81 -8.87 0.32
N ASN A 197 -2.36 -7.62 0.35
CA ASN A 197 -1.36 -7.14 -0.61
C ASN A 197 0.05 -7.66 -0.22
N PHE A 198 0.61 -8.56 -1.02
CA PHE A 198 1.86 -9.28 -0.71
C PHE A 198 3.11 -8.38 -0.68
N ILE A 199 3.15 -7.34 -1.52
CA ILE A 199 4.23 -6.34 -1.49
C ILE A 199 4.13 -5.46 -0.23
N VAL A 200 2.91 -5.14 0.19
CA VAL A 200 2.65 -4.44 1.46
C VAL A 200 3.02 -5.31 2.67
N TYR A 201 2.73 -6.62 2.62
CA TYR A 201 3.15 -7.58 3.65
C TYR A 201 4.68 -7.57 3.87
N MET A 202 5.48 -7.56 2.80
CA MET A 202 6.94 -7.45 2.91
C MET A 202 7.38 -6.15 3.58
N ARG A 203 6.84 -5.00 3.12
CA ARG A 203 7.13 -3.69 3.73
C ARG A 203 6.80 -3.70 5.22
N ASP A 204 5.64 -4.24 5.57
CA ASP A 204 5.13 -4.22 6.93
C ASP A 204 5.90 -5.17 7.84
N ILE A 205 6.45 -6.28 7.32
CA ILE A 205 7.42 -7.12 8.04
C ILE A 205 8.63 -6.27 8.47
N LEU A 206 9.21 -5.50 7.54
CA LEU A 206 10.38 -4.68 7.84
C LEU A 206 10.05 -3.61 8.87
N LEU A 207 8.89 -2.95 8.76
CA LEU A 207 8.42 -1.98 9.76
C LEU A 207 8.19 -2.62 11.14
N ALA A 208 7.64 -3.84 11.19
CA ALA A 208 7.42 -4.58 12.42
C ALA A 208 8.73 -4.98 13.12
N ILE A 209 9.74 -5.37 12.33
CA ILE A 209 11.09 -5.72 12.78
C ILE A 209 11.82 -4.49 13.34
N GLY A 210 11.73 -3.36 12.65
CA GLY A 210 12.49 -2.14 12.98
C GLY A 210 13.93 -2.20 12.47
N ARG A 211 14.44 -1.09 11.95
CA ARG A 211 15.71 -1.04 11.22
C ARG A 211 16.89 -1.53 12.06
N GLU A 212 16.93 -1.21 13.35
CA GLU A 212 17.96 -1.61 14.30
C GLU A 212 18.06 -3.14 14.50
N ASN A 213 16.99 -3.86 14.16
CA ASN A 213 16.93 -5.30 14.29
C ASN A 213 17.12 -6.03 12.97
N CYS A 214 17.44 -5.35 11.85
CA CYS A 214 17.54 -5.98 10.54
C CYS A 214 18.96 -5.86 9.98
N ASP A 215 19.56 -6.98 9.57
CA ASP A 215 20.91 -7.01 9.00
C ASP A 215 20.91 -7.12 7.46
N ALA A 216 19.88 -7.73 6.89
CA ALA A 216 19.77 -8.01 5.45
C ALA A 216 18.35 -8.46 5.06
N ILE A 217 18.04 -8.44 3.76
CA ILE A 217 16.71 -8.76 3.23
C ILE A 217 16.85 -9.81 2.11
N ALA A 218 16.03 -10.87 2.15
CA ALA A 218 15.89 -11.82 1.05
C ALA A 218 14.66 -11.49 0.19
N ILE A 219 14.76 -11.71 -1.12
CA ILE A 219 13.66 -11.55 -2.10
C ILE A 219 13.67 -12.71 -3.12
N HIS A 220 12.52 -13.02 -3.70
CA HIS A 220 12.37 -14.06 -4.73
C HIS A 220 11.84 -13.46 -6.04
N ALA A 221 12.20 -14.02 -7.20
CA ALA A 221 11.67 -13.55 -8.48
C ALA A 221 11.64 -14.63 -9.55
N TYR A 222 10.49 -14.77 -10.22
CA TYR A 222 10.27 -15.83 -11.20
C TYR A 222 9.69 -15.28 -12.50
N THR A 223 9.76 -16.06 -13.57
CA THR A 223 8.99 -15.82 -14.80
C THR A 223 7.92 -16.90 -14.96
N HIS A 224 6.75 -16.54 -15.49
CA HIS A 224 5.75 -17.50 -15.97
C HIS A 224 6.19 -18.18 -17.29
N GLY A 225 7.27 -18.97 -17.20
CA GLY A 225 7.88 -19.74 -18.29
C GLY A 225 9.31 -19.32 -18.63
N TYR A 226 9.93 -20.03 -19.57
CA TYR A 226 11.38 -19.93 -19.87
C TYR A 226 11.73 -19.11 -21.12
N VAL A 227 10.76 -18.38 -21.69
CA VAL A 227 11.03 -17.48 -22.82
C VAL A 227 11.95 -16.34 -22.32
N PRO A 228 13.14 -16.14 -22.92
CA PRO A 228 14.16 -15.22 -22.38
C PRO A 228 13.74 -13.76 -22.30
N SER A 229 12.79 -13.33 -23.15
CA SER A 229 12.26 -11.95 -23.12
C SER A 229 11.36 -11.68 -21.90
N LEU A 230 10.84 -12.72 -21.23
CA LEU A 230 10.03 -12.55 -20.02
C LEU A 230 10.83 -11.98 -18.84
N VAL A 231 12.16 -12.14 -18.86
CA VAL A 231 13.08 -11.51 -17.89
C VAL A 231 12.95 -9.99 -17.91
N PHE A 232 12.80 -9.41 -19.10
CA PHE A 232 12.73 -7.96 -19.31
C PHE A 232 11.29 -7.44 -19.40
N SER A 233 10.30 -8.33 -19.29
CA SER A 233 8.90 -7.99 -19.50
C SER A 233 8.41 -6.92 -18.53
N GLU A 234 7.71 -5.93 -19.06
CA GLU A 234 7.03 -4.90 -18.28
C GLU A 234 5.56 -5.24 -17.99
N GLU A 235 5.12 -6.43 -18.40
CA GLU A 235 3.77 -6.92 -18.14
C GLU A 235 3.42 -6.82 -16.66
N LYS A 236 2.20 -6.38 -16.41
CA LYS A 236 1.65 -6.16 -15.09
C LYS A 236 0.61 -7.22 -14.76
N MET A 237 0.45 -7.51 -13.48
CA MET A 237 -0.57 -8.43 -13.01
C MET A 237 -1.98 -7.90 -13.34
N GLY A 238 -2.97 -8.78 -13.34
CA GLY A 238 -4.37 -8.37 -13.40
C GLY A 238 -4.85 -7.67 -12.11
N PRO A 239 -6.07 -7.12 -12.11
CA PRO A 239 -6.71 -6.62 -10.88
C PRO A 239 -6.70 -7.65 -9.74
N PRO A 240 -6.44 -7.24 -8.48
CA PRO A 240 -6.23 -5.87 -7.98
C PRO A 240 -4.76 -5.39 -7.99
N PHE A 241 -3.86 -6.09 -8.68
CA PHE A 241 -2.41 -5.88 -8.60
C PHE A 241 -1.80 -5.23 -9.86
N GLN A 242 -2.58 -4.41 -10.58
CA GLN A 242 -2.19 -3.84 -11.89
C GLN A 242 -0.93 -2.97 -11.88
N ASN A 243 -0.44 -2.59 -10.71
CA ASN A 243 0.79 -1.82 -10.56
C ASN A 243 2.05 -2.73 -10.49
N TYR A 244 1.87 -4.02 -10.18
CA TYR A 244 2.96 -4.95 -9.93
C TYR A 244 3.35 -5.71 -11.19
N TYR A 245 4.66 -5.87 -11.40
CA TYR A 245 5.19 -6.69 -12.49
C TYR A 245 4.79 -8.17 -12.34
N TYR A 246 4.45 -8.79 -13.47
CA TYR A 246 3.97 -10.17 -13.54
C TYR A 246 5.09 -11.21 -13.72
N HIS A 247 6.22 -10.86 -14.34
CA HIS A 247 7.34 -11.78 -14.55
C HIS A 247 8.54 -11.43 -13.65
N PHE A 248 9.76 -11.64 -14.14
CA PHE A 248 11.00 -11.55 -13.37
C PHE A 248 11.17 -10.22 -12.65
N ARG A 249 10.76 -9.11 -13.29
CA ARG A 249 10.79 -7.76 -12.69
C ARG A 249 9.90 -7.60 -11.46
N THR A 250 9.23 -8.65 -10.98
CA THR A 250 8.65 -8.69 -9.63
C THR A 250 9.68 -8.43 -8.53
N TYR A 251 10.98 -8.69 -8.77
CA TYR A 251 12.04 -8.24 -7.86
C TYR A 251 12.01 -6.72 -7.63
N LYS A 252 11.68 -5.91 -8.66
CA LYS A 252 11.57 -4.46 -8.54
C LYS A 252 10.43 -4.05 -7.62
N ASN A 253 9.29 -4.76 -7.67
CA ASN A 253 8.17 -4.52 -6.75
C ASN A 253 8.64 -4.62 -5.29
N GLN A 254 9.44 -5.65 -4.98
CA GLN A 254 9.99 -5.88 -3.65
C GLN A 254 11.05 -4.85 -3.28
N MET A 255 11.99 -4.54 -4.18
CA MET A 255 13.01 -3.51 -3.96
C MET A 255 12.40 -2.14 -3.66
N TYR A 256 11.37 -1.73 -4.41
CA TYR A 256 10.69 -0.44 -4.19
C TYR A 256 9.83 -0.43 -2.91
N ALA A 257 9.50 -1.59 -2.35
CA ALA A 257 8.75 -1.70 -1.10
C ALA A 257 9.63 -1.66 0.15
N ILE A 258 10.96 -1.78 0.01
CA ILE A 258 11.91 -1.65 1.11
C ILE A 258 11.84 -0.22 1.65
N PRO A 259 11.50 0.00 2.94
CA PRO A 259 11.44 1.34 3.50
C PRO A 259 12.81 2.03 3.46
N GLU A 260 12.82 3.35 3.26
CA GLU A 260 14.05 4.17 3.13
C GLU A 260 15.12 3.85 4.20
N ALA A 261 14.68 3.65 5.45
CA ALA A 261 15.57 3.34 6.57
C ALA A 261 16.39 2.04 6.39
N PHE A 262 15.94 1.12 5.52
CA PHE A 262 16.55 -0.18 5.26
C PHE A 262 17.31 -0.22 3.92
N GLN A 263 17.31 0.87 3.15
CA GLN A 263 17.93 0.89 1.82
C GLN A 263 19.46 0.81 1.85
N ASP A 264 20.07 0.95 3.03
CA ASP A 264 21.49 0.74 3.24
C ASP A 264 21.87 -0.73 3.47
N LEU A 265 20.88 -1.61 3.68
CA LEU A 265 21.09 -3.04 3.92
C LEU A 265 21.33 -3.82 2.62
N PRO A 266 22.14 -4.89 2.67
CA PRO A 266 22.30 -5.81 1.56
C PRO A 266 20.99 -6.56 1.27
N VAL A 267 20.73 -6.79 -0.02
CA VAL A 267 19.60 -7.59 -0.50
C VAL A 267 20.12 -8.83 -1.22
N TYR A 268 19.52 -9.99 -0.95
CA TYR A 268 19.85 -11.27 -1.57
C TYR A 268 18.64 -11.77 -2.36
N LEU A 269 18.78 -11.98 -3.67
CA LEU A 269 17.74 -12.63 -4.47
C LEU A 269 17.94 -14.14 -4.37
N THR A 270 17.20 -14.77 -3.45
CA THR A 270 17.50 -16.12 -2.95
C THR A 270 16.85 -17.25 -3.75
N GLU A 271 15.92 -16.93 -4.65
CA GLU A 271 15.35 -17.89 -5.60
C GLU A 271 14.96 -17.21 -6.93
N ALA A 272 15.40 -17.82 -8.03
CA ALA A 272 15.05 -17.43 -9.40
C ALA A 272 14.94 -18.65 -10.33
N ASN A 273 13.83 -18.75 -11.05
CA ASN A 273 13.59 -19.72 -12.12
C ASN A 273 12.39 -19.29 -13.00
N GLY A 274 12.18 -20.02 -14.11
CA GLY A 274 10.89 -20.02 -14.80
C GLY A 274 9.95 -21.05 -14.19
N ASP A 275 8.65 -20.83 -14.31
CA ASP A 275 7.60 -21.79 -13.89
C ASP A 275 7.68 -23.08 -14.73
N VAL A 276 7.01 -23.12 -15.88
CA VAL A 276 7.05 -24.24 -16.83
C VAL A 276 7.13 -23.75 -18.27
N ASP A 277 7.71 -24.55 -19.17
CA ASP A 277 7.57 -24.31 -20.60
C ASP A 277 6.16 -24.70 -21.12
N PRO A 278 5.82 -24.42 -22.39
CA PRO A 278 4.52 -24.81 -22.95
C PRO A 278 4.21 -26.31 -22.91
N GLY A 279 5.23 -27.16 -22.74
CA GLY A 279 5.09 -28.61 -22.57
C GLY A 279 4.96 -29.05 -21.10
N GLY A 280 4.93 -28.11 -20.15
CA GLY A 280 4.89 -28.38 -18.71
C GLY A 280 6.25 -28.74 -18.11
N VAL A 281 7.34 -28.59 -18.86
CA VAL A 281 8.69 -28.95 -18.42
C VAL A 281 9.29 -27.82 -17.59
N LYS A 282 9.74 -28.16 -16.39
CA LYS A 282 10.53 -27.31 -15.50
C LYS A 282 12.01 -27.46 -15.90
N TRP A 283 12.73 -26.35 -16.00
CA TRP A 283 14.06 -26.29 -16.59
C TRP A 283 14.17 -27.14 -17.87
N PRO A 284 13.52 -26.74 -18.97
CA PRO A 284 13.72 -27.41 -20.26
C PRO A 284 15.21 -27.39 -20.59
N ASP A 285 15.78 -28.54 -20.99
CA ASP A 285 17.22 -28.67 -21.21
C ASP A 285 17.65 -27.97 -22.50
N THR A 286 17.60 -26.64 -22.48
CA THR A 286 17.88 -25.74 -23.59
C THR A 286 18.68 -24.54 -23.08
N ASN A 287 19.66 -24.08 -23.86
CA ASN A 287 20.39 -22.85 -23.59
C ASN A 287 19.58 -21.70 -24.21
N SER A 288 18.42 -21.41 -23.63
CA SER A 288 17.50 -20.41 -24.18
C SER A 288 18.07 -18.99 -24.05
N GLY A 289 19.01 -18.77 -23.14
CA GLY A 289 19.52 -17.44 -22.78
C GLY A 289 18.74 -16.80 -21.64
N TRP A 290 17.78 -17.52 -21.04
CA TRP A 290 17.03 -17.03 -19.88
C TRP A 290 17.97 -16.73 -18.70
N VAL A 291 18.92 -17.64 -18.41
CA VAL A 291 19.84 -17.47 -17.26
C VAL A 291 20.76 -16.27 -17.48
N LYS A 292 21.39 -16.17 -18.67
CA LYS A 292 22.17 -14.99 -19.09
C LYS A 292 21.40 -13.69 -18.91
N ASN A 293 20.16 -13.64 -19.39
CA ASN A 293 19.33 -12.43 -19.33
C ASN A 293 18.99 -12.05 -17.89
N ALA A 294 18.65 -13.02 -17.04
CA ALA A 294 18.32 -12.76 -15.63
C ALA A 294 19.51 -12.13 -14.89
N TYR A 295 20.71 -12.68 -15.06
CA TYR A 295 21.92 -12.08 -14.48
C TYR A 295 22.26 -10.72 -15.08
N GLN A 296 22.02 -10.51 -16.37
CA GLN A 296 22.19 -9.20 -17.00
C GLN A 296 21.26 -8.15 -16.39
N GLU A 297 19.97 -8.43 -16.23
CA GLU A 297 18.98 -7.52 -15.62
C GLU A 297 19.39 -7.14 -14.19
N ILE A 298 19.85 -8.09 -13.37
CA ILE A 298 20.32 -7.80 -12.00
C ILE A 298 21.62 -6.97 -12.01
N ASN A 299 22.53 -7.23 -12.93
CA ASN A 299 23.73 -6.41 -13.09
C ASN A 299 23.39 -4.97 -13.51
N GLU A 300 22.43 -4.78 -14.41
CA GLU A 300 21.93 -3.46 -14.81
C GLU A 300 21.27 -2.72 -13.64
N TRP A 301 20.47 -3.40 -12.82
CA TRP A 301 19.96 -2.85 -11.56
C TRP A 301 21.09 -2.35 -10.67
N ASN A 302 22.10 -3.19 -10.43
CA ASN A 302 23.23 -2.88 -9.56
C ASN A 302 24.10 -1.71 -10.04
N ARG A 303 24.12 -1.44 -11.34
CA ARG A 303 24.83 -0.30 -11.94
C ARG A 303 24.06 1.01 -11.81
N THR A 304 22.74 0.95 -11.83
CA THR A 304 21.86 2.12 -11.91
C THR A 304 21.29 2.54 -10.55
N ASN A 305 21.24 1.62 -9.57
CA ASN A 305 20.67 1.87 -8.25
C ASN A 305 21.73 1.87 -7.14
N SER A 306 21.42 2.57 -6.04
CA SER A 306 22.26 2.65 -4.84
C SER A 306 22.18 1.38 -4.00
N GLN A 307 20.97 0.84 -3.78
CA GLN A 307 20.77 -0.42 -3.08
C GLN A 307 21.00 -1.60 -4.05
N GLN A 308 22.09 -2.33 -3.80
CA GLN A 308 22.53 -3.42 -4.67
C GLN A 308 22.03 -4.78 -4.18
N ILE A 309 21.70 -5.64 -5.15
CA ILE A 309 21.40 -7.06 -4.95
C ILE A 309 22.73 -7.81 -5.00
N ARG A 310 23.12 -8.45 -3.88
CA ARG A 310 24.43 -9.10 -3.70
C ARG A 310 24.56 -10.38 -4.51
N CYS A 311 23.48 -11.13 -4.67
CA CYS A 311 23.43 -12.35 -5.46
C CYS A 311 22.04 -12.58 -6.05
N MET A 312 22.00 -13.39 -7.11
CA MET A 312 20.80 -14.04 -7.63
C MET A 312 21.05 -15.54 -7.66
N ILE A 313 20.23 -16.30 -6.93
CA ILE A 313 20.39 -17.74 -6.76
C ILE A 313 19.38 -18.47 -7.65
N LEU A 314 19.85 -19.37 -8.53
CA LEU A 314 18.96 -20.19 -9.34
C LEU A 314 18.36 -21.34 -8.51
N TYR A 315 17.04 -21.53 -8.61
CA TYR A 315 16.29 -22.60 -7.96
C TYR A 315 15.99 -23.74 -8.95
N ARG A 316 16.49 -24.96 -8.79
CA ARG A 316 17.48 -25.43 -7.80
C ARG A 316 18.34 -26.56 -8.37
N TRP A 317 19.42 -26.93 -7.70
CA TRP A 317 20.34 -27.95 -8.17
C TRP A 317 19.82 -29.39 -7.95
N SER A 318 19.33 -29.70 -6.73
CA SER A 318 19.01 -31.09 -6.35
C SER A 318 17.87 -31.71 -7.15
N ARG A 319 17.95 -33.02 -7.39
CA ARG A 319 16.92 -33.85 -8.06
C ARG A 319 15.72 -34.20 -7.19
N ASP A 320 15.70 -33.75 -5.94
CA ASP A 320 14.58 -33.98 -5.01
C ASP A 320 13.34 -33.13 -5.35
N ASP A 321 13.46 -32.25 -6.34
CA ASP A 321 12.42 -31.35 -6.84
C ASP A 321 12.38 -31.43 -8.37
N ASP A 322 11.22 -31.24 -8.96
CA ASP A 322 11.09 -31.21 -10.42
C ASP A 322 11.83 -30.01 -11.05
N TRP A 323 12.06 -28.92 -10.29
CA TRP A 323 12.88 -27.77 -10.69
C TRP A 323 14.39 -28.02 -10.55
N HIS A 324 14.87 -29.21 -10.88
CA HIS A 324 16.28 -29.55 -10.81
C HIS A 324 17.09 -29.13 -12.05
N ILE A 325 18.31 -28.62 -11.83
CA ILE A 325 19.30 -28.26 -12.86
C ILE A 325 20.31 -29.40 -13.09
N ASP A 326 20.48 -30.32 -12.11
CA ASP A 326 21.38 -31.46 -12.30
C ASP A 326 20.94 -32.32 -13.51
N GLY A 327 21.87 -32.60 -14.42
CA GLY A 327 21.61 -33.30 -15.67
C GLY A 327 21.01 -32.45 -16.80
N LYS A 328 20.72 -31.16 -16.58
CA LYS A 328 20.27 -30.22 -17.63
C LYS A 328 21.46 -29.51 -18.28
N ASN A 329 22.18 -30.24 -19.14
CA ASN A 329 23.47 -29.81 -19.70
C ASN A 329 23.42 -28.44 -20.40
N GLN A 330 22.33 -28.13 -21.09
CA GLN A 330 22.16 -26.88 -21.81
C GLN A 330 21.82 -25.71 -20.88
N VAL A 331 21.08 -25.95 -19.80
CA VAL A 331 20.86 -24.94 -18.74
C VAL A 331 22.18 -24.64 -18.01
N GLN A 332 22.95 -25.69 -17.72
CA GLN A 332 24.29 -25.53 -17.13
C GLN A 332 25.23 -24.75 -18.06
N GLN A 333 25.11 -24.93 -19.39
CA GLN A 333 25.86 -24.13 -20.35
C GLN A 333 25.42 -22.66 -20.34
N ASP A 334 24.11 -22.37 -20.27
CA ASP A 334 23.60 -20.99 -20.13
C ASP A 334 24.18 -20.30 -18.87
N LEU A 335 24.25 -21.02 -17.74
CA LEU A 335 24.90 -20.54 -16.52
C LEU A 335 26.41 -20.27 -16.71
N ARG A 336 27.15 -21.18 -17.36
CA ARG A 336 28.58 -20.96 -17.66
C ARG A 336 28.78 -19.71 -18.52
N ASP A 337 27.94 -19.54 -19.54
CA ASP A 337 27.99 -18.37 -20.42
C ASP A 337 27.70 -17.07 -19.64
N ALA A 338 26.79 -17.12 -18.66
CA ALA A 338 26.50 -16.00 -17.77
C ALA A 338 27.69 -15.67 -16.86
N ILE A 339 28.34 -16.68 -16.26
CA ILE A 339 29.50 -16.51 -15.37
C ILE A 339 30.69 -15.92 -16.12
N ALA A 340 30.90 -16.31 -17.37
CA ALA A 340 31.93 -15.72 -18.23
C ALA A 340 31.77 -14.20 -18.44
N LYS A 341 30.60 -13.61 -18.10
CA LYS A 341 30.40 -12.15 -18.11
C LYS A 341 30.99 -11.42 -16.90
N ASN A 342 31.39 -12.13 -15.85
CA ASN A 342 32.03 -11.58 -14.64
C ASN A 342 31.26 -10.41 -13.99
N TYR A 343 29.94 -10.53 -13.87
CA TYR A 343 29.12 -9.53 -13.19
C TYR A 343 29.39 -9.52 -11.68
N MET A 344 29.63 -8.32 -11.16
CA MET A 344 29.98 -8.06 -9.77
C MET A 344 29.11 -6.93 -9.20
N TRP A 345 28.82 -7.00 -7.91
CA TRP A 345 28.29 -5.84 -7.19
C TRP A 345 29.44 -4.90 -6.74
N ARG A 346 29.12 -3.63 -6.44
CA ARG A 346 30.13 -2.59 -6.19
C ARG A 346 30.44 -2.51 -4.70
N GLN A 347 31.72 -2.50 -4.33
CA GLN A 347 32.10 -2.12 -2.98
C GLN A 347 31.91 -0.61 -2.83
N VAL A 348 31.01 -0.19 -1.94
CA VAL A 348 30.79 1.23 -1.65
C VAL A 348 32.01 1.75 -0.90
N VAL A 349 32.74 2.69 -1.50
CA VAL A 349 33.85 3.40 -0.85
C VAL A 349 33.28 4.42 0.13
N PRO A 350 33.62 4.38 1.43
CA PRO A 350 33.39 5.53 2.30
C PRO A 350 34.20 6.70 1.75
N GLN A 351 33.54 7.73 1.22
CA GLN A 351 34.22 8.96 0.81
C GLN A 351 34.92 9.55 2.05
N PRO A 352 36.22 9.88 2.00
CA PRO A 352 36.88 10.58 3.09
C PRO A 352 36.19 11.93 3.29
N GLN A 353 35.85 12.23 4.55
CA GLN A 353 35.27 13.52 4.90
C GLN A 353 36.20 14.66 4.43
N PRO A 354 35.70 15.67 3.70
CA PRO A 354 36.50 16.84 3.36
C PRO A 354 36.89 17.55 4.66
N GLN A 355 38.20 17.75 4.88
CA GLN A 355 38.67 18.61 5.97
C GLN A 355 38.13 20.04 5.78
N PRO A 356 37.74 20.74 6.86
CA PRO A 356 37.19 22.09 6.76
C PRO A 356 38.25 23.07 6.25
N GLN A 357 37.99 23.73 5.12
CA GLN A 357 38.82 24.84 4.63
C GLN A 357 38.48 26.16 5.34
N PRO A 358 39.45 27.09 5.53
CA PRO A 358 39.25 28.33 6.26
C PRO A 358 38.37 29.33 5.48
N GLN A 359 37.51 30.06 6.20
CA GLN A 359 36.58 31.04 5.64
C GLN A 359 37.29 32.26 5.00
N PRO A 360 36.83 32.77 3.84
CA PRO A 360 37.29 34.04 3.30
C PRO A 360 36.50 35.25 3.88
N GLN A 361 37.23 36.33 4.18
CA GLN A 361 36.71 37.62 4.66
C GLN A 361 35.95 38.42 3.57
N PRO A 362 35.04 39.35 3.96
CA PRO A 362 34.18 40.07 3.00
C PRO A 362 34.84 41.36 2.45
N GLN A 363 34.58 41.68 1.18
CA GLN A 363 34.90 42.96 0.54
C GLN A 363 33.67 43.63 -0.11
N PRO A 364 33.66 44.97 -0.29
CA PRO A 364 32.44 45.78 -0.37
C PRO A 364 31.97 46.13 -1.80
N GLN A 365 30.67 46.47 -1.90
CA GLN A 365 29.94 46.84 -3.12
C GLN A 365 30.29 48.24 -3.67
N PRO A 366 30.22 48.48 -4.99
CA PRO A 366 30.18 49.82 -5.58
C PRO A 366 28.78 50.27 -6.02
N GLN A 367 28.53 51.58 -5.87
CA GLN A 367 27.28 52.32 -6.09
C GLN A 367 27.00 52.67 -7.57
N LEU A 368 25.70 52.86 -7.86
CA LEU A 368 25.09 53.31 -9.13
C LEU A 368 25.25 54.82 -9.39
N GLN A 369 25.30 55.23 -10.67
CA GLN A 369 24.66 56.47 -11.20
C GLN A 369 24.68 56.54 -12.76
N PRO A 370 23.92 57.44 -13.44
CA PRO A 370 22.92 57.07 -14.45
C PRO A 370 23.18 57.65 -15.86
N GLN A 371 22.48 57.16 -16.89
CA GLN A 371 22.47 57.80 -18.23
C GLN A 371 21.09 57.93 -18.87
N THR A 372 20.94 59.07 -19.55
CA THR A 372 19.77 59.68 -20.17
C THR A 372 19.67 59.46 -21.68
N THR A 373 18.43 59.25 -22.14
CA THR A 373 17.75 59.67 -23.40
C THR A 373 18.49 59.77 -24.75
N GLY A 374 17.89 59.15 -25.78
CA GLY A 374 18.01 59.54 -27.19
C GLY A 374 17.58 58.42 -28.16
N GLY A 375 16.40 58.53 -28.77
CA GLY A 375 15.80 57.47 -29.60
C GLY A 375 15.94 57.67 -31.11
N THR A 376 15.65 56.61 -31.87
CA THR A 376 14.95 56.69 -33.18
C THR A 376 14.38 55.32 -33.54
N ALA A 377 13.13 55.33 -33.99
CA ALA A 377 12.30 54.15 -34.22
C ALA A 377 12.49 53.56 -35.61
N THR A 378 12.65 52.23 -35.68
CA THR A 378 12.31 51.42 -36.84
C THR A 378 11.29 50.36 -36.42
N THR A 379 10.28 50.21 -37.26
CA THR A 379 9.00 49.50 -37.08
C THR A 379 9.12 48.13 -36.42
N LYS A 380 8.49 47.99 -35.25
CA LYS A 380 8.16 46.71 -34.61
C LYS A 380 7.18 45.94 -35.51
N THR A 381 7.64 44.86 -36.14
CA THR A 381 6.78 43.71 -36.38
C THR A 381 6.49 43.12 -34.99
N ILE A 382 5.24 43.20 -34.54
CA ILE A 382 4.83 42.60 -33.26
C ILE A 382 5.04 41.09 -33.40
N ALA A 383 6.09 40.57 -32.78
CA ALA A 383 6.24 39.14 -32.58
C ALA A 383 5.06 38.67 -31.72
N ARG A 384 4.25 37.79 -32.29
CA ARG A 384 3.11 37.13 -31.63
C ARG A 384 3.58 36.54 -30.29
N PRO A 385 2.82 36.69 -29.19
CA PRO A 385 3.19 36.11 -27.90
C PRO A 385 3.44 34.60 -28.04
N PRO A 386 4.34 34.01 -27.24
CA PRO A 386 4.59 32.57 -27.30
C PRO A 386 3.28 31.82 -27.00
N GLU A 387 2.79 31.07 -27.98
CA GLU A 387 1.54 30.31 -27.87
C GLU A 387 1.62 29.27 -26.74
N PRO A 388 0.52 29.01 -26.02
CA PRO A 388 0.50 28.00 -24.96
C PRO A 388 0.74 26.58 -25.51
N GLY A 389 1.46 25.74 -24.75
CA GLY A 389 1.90 24.41 -25.21
C GLY A 389 0.79 23.42 -25.57
N TYR A 390 -0.27 23.35 -24.76
CA TYR A 390 -1.42 22.47 -24.95
C TYR A 390 -2.65 23.28 -25.36
N ARG A 391 -2.89 23.41 -26.67
CA ARG A 391 -4.09 24.08 -27.18
C ARG A 391 -4.71 23.32 -28.34
N THR A 392 -6.02 23.14 -28.25
CA THR A 392 -6.83 22.46 -29.26
C THR A 392 -7.88 23.43 -29.77
N ARG A 393 -8.06 23.48 -31.09
CA ARG A 393 -9.18 24.19 -31.70
C ARG A 393 -10.07 23.20 -32.41
N TYR A 394 -11.30 23.06 -31.95
CA TYR A 394 -12.33 22.28 -32.63
C TYR A 394 -12.83 23.09 -33.83
N VAL A 395 -12.54 22.62 -35.03
CA VAL A 395 -12.87 23.29 -36.30
C VAL A 395 -14.31 22.96 -36.70
N THR A 396 -14.67 21.68 -36.66
CA THR A 396 -16.05 21.20 -36.87
C THR A 396 -16.32 19.96 -36.01
N HIS A 397 -17.58 19.73 -35.64
CA HIS A 397 -18.02 18.50 -34.99
C HIS A 397 -19.49 18.23 -35.33
N ASN A 398 -19.92 16.97 -35.24
CA ASN A 398 -21.33 16.58 -35.39
C ASN A 398 -21.88 15.92 -34.11
N THR A 399 -21.38 16.34 -32.93
CA THR A 399 -21.84 15.81 -31.64
C THR A 399 -23.35 16.02 -31.49
N PRO A 400 -24.14 14.95 -31.27
CA PRO A 400 -25.59 15.08 -31.20
C PRO A 400 -26.02 15.77 -29.91
N THR A 401 -27.07 16.58 -29.98
CA THR A 401 -27.73 17.21 -28.83
C THR A 401 -28.84 16.34 -28.22
N THR A 402 -29.14 15.19 -28.84
CA THR A 402 -30.07 14.19 -28.32
C THR A 402 -29.52 12.78 -28.53
N ALA A 403 -29.63 11.91 -27.53
CA ALA A 403 -29.19 10.52 -27.60
C ALA A 403 -30.04 9.60 -26.72
N THR A 404 -29.81 8.29 -26.77
CA THR A 404 -30.49 7.32 -25.90
C THR A 404 -29.56 6.89 -24.76
N ALA A 405 -30.12 6.68 -23.57
CA ALA A 405 -29.40 6.14 -22.41
C ALA A 405 -28.81 4.77 -22.76
N GLY A 406 -27.58 4.48 -22.36
CA GLY A 406 -26.97 3.18 -22.69
C GLY A 406 -26.23 3.12 -24.03
N GLN A 407 -26.38 4.11 -24.89
CA GLN A 407 -25.98 4.04 -26.29
C GLN A 407 -24.49 4.37 -26.51
N THR A 408 -23.85 3.67 -27.44
CA THR A 408 -22.55 4.08 -28.00
C THR A 408 -22.75 4.71 -29.36
N LEU A 409 -22.27 5.94 -29.54
CA LEU A 409 -22.37 6.74 -30.75
C LEU A 409 -20.99 6.92 -31.39
N THR A 410 -20.97 7.16 -32.70
CA THR A 410 -19.77 7.62 -33.41
C THR A 410 -19.92 9.10 -33.75
N VAL A 411 -18.96 9.91 -33.32
CA VAL A 411 -18.91 11.35 -33.53
C VAL A 411 -17.69 11.69 -34.38
N ASN A 412 -17.90 12.47 -35.44
CA ASN A 412 -16.84 12.99 -36.30
C ASN A 412 -16.43 14.38 -35.80
N LEU A 413 -15.13 14.56 -35.55
CA LEU A 413 -14.56 15.84 -35.13
C LEU A 413 -13.37 16.21 -36.02
N THR A 414 -13.28 17.48 -36.38
CA THR A 414 -12.10 18.07 -37.02
C THR A 414 -11.39 18.95 -36.00
N LEU A 415 -10.16 18.61 -35.65
CA LEU A 415 -9.36 19.32 -34.66
C LEU A 415 -8.16 19.96 -35.35
N ARG A 416 -7.82 21.18 -34.95
CA ARG A 416 -6.55 21.83 -35.27
C ARG A 416 -5.70 21.90 -34.01
N ASN A 417 -4.44 21.53 -34.13
CA ASN A 417 -3.45 21.77 -33.09
C ASN A 417 -3.15 23.27 -33.03
N ALA A 418 -3.70 23.94 -32.02
CA ALA A 418 -3.47 25.36 -31.80
C ALA A 418 -2.33 25.62 -30.81
N GLY A 419 -1.70 24.56 -30.29
CA GLY A 419 -0.62 24.63 -29.32
C GLY A 419 0.75 24.56 -29.96
N SER A 420 1.78 24.74 -29.15
CA SER A 420 3.17 24.73 -29.62
C SER A 420 3.82 23.33 -29.67
N PHE A 421 3.16 22.29 -29.12
CA PHE A 421 3.67 20.91 -29.16
C PHE A 421 3.09 20.12 -30.33
N THR A 422 3.93 19.33 -31.01
CA THR A 422 3.44 18.27 -31.89
C THR A 422 2.68 17.23 -31.07
N TRP A 423 1.44 16.93 -31.44
CA TRP A 423 0.69 15.83 -30.83
C TRP A 423 1.20 14.52 -31.41
N VAL A 424 2.00 13.81 -30.62
CA VAL A 424 2.61 12.54 -31.01
C VAL A 424 1.58 11.42 -30.85
N LYS A 425 1.40 10.60 -31.89
CA LYS A 425 0.31 9.60 -31.94
C LYS A 425 0.59 8.35 -31.09
N ASP A 426 1.86 7.96 -30.96
CA ASP A 426 2.33 6.73 -30.31
C ASP A 426 3.43 7.02 -29.27
N GLY A 427 3.87 6.00 -28.54
CA GLY A 427 4.92 6.06 -27.53
C GLY A 427 4.37 5.83 -26.11
N ASN A 428 5.20 6.10 -25.09
CA ASN A 428 4.81 5.87 -23.68
C ASN A 428 3.76 6.87 -23.18
N ARG A 429 3.56 8.00 -23.89
CA ARG A 429 2.65 9.09 -23.51
C ARG A 429 2.01 9.69 -24.77
N PRO A 430 1.17 8.94 -25.50
CA PRO A 430 0.57 9.42 -26.75
C PRO A 430 -0.50 10.49 -26.47
N PHE A 431 -0.76 11.33 -27.47
CA PHE A 431 -1.89 12.25 -27.44
C PHE A 431 -3.16 11.57 -27.97
N ARG A 432 -4.29 11.72 -27.27
CA ARG A 432 -5.58 11.13 -27.63
C ARG A 432 -6.72 12.12 -27.41
N LEU A 433 -7.87 11.88 -28.05
CA LEU A 433 -9.11 12.61 -27.77
C LEU A 433 -9.97 11.78 -26.81
N GLY A 434 -10.38 12.38 -25.69
CA GLY A 434 -11.30 11.82 -24.72
C GLY A 434 -12.58 12.66 -24.57
N PHE A 435 -13.48 12.20 -23.69
CA PHE A 435 -14.71 12.92 -23.37
C PHE A 435 -15.05 12.81 -21.88
N GLN A 436 -15.86 13.75 -21.39
CA GLN A 436 -16.37 13.76 -20.03
C GLN A 436 -17.83 14.23 -20.01
N TRP A 437 -18.69 13.47 -19.35
CA TRP A 437 -20.08 13.87 -19.09
C TRP A 437 -20.17 14.66 -17.80
N ILE A 438 -21.03 15.68 -17.81
CA ILE A 438 -21.27 16.57 -16.68
C ILE A 438 -22.77 16.69 -16.52
N ASP A 439 -23.30 16.48 -15.32
CA ASP A 439 -24.73 16.63 -15.06
C ASP A 439 -25.15 18.11 -14.92
N THR A 440 -26.44 18.36 -14.69
CA THR A 440 -26.97 19.72 -14.49
C THR A 440 -26.48 20.39 -13.21
N GLN A 441 -25.91 19.64 -12.26
CA GLN A 441 -25.31 20.15 -11.04
C GLN A 441 -23.80 20.45 -11.20
N GLY A 442 -23.26 20.24 -12.39
CA GLY A 442 -21.84 20.46 -12.68
C GLY A 442 -20.94 19.33 -12.21
N GLN A 443 -21.50 18.20 -11.77
CA GLN A 443 -20.74 17.03 -11.33
C GLN A 443 -20.39 16.14 -12.52
N GLY A 444 -19.19 15.55 -12.47
CA GLY A 444 -18.74 14.59 -13.47
C GLY A 444 -19.53 13.29 -13.38
N VAL A 445 -20.09 12.84 -14.49
CA VAL A 445 -20.80 11.57 -14.58
C VAL A 445 -19.80 10.48 -14.96
N SER A 446 -19.68 9.48 -14.09
CA SER A 446 -18.75 8.36 -14.29
C SER A 446 -19.27 7.41 -15.38
N ILE A 447 -18.40 7.08 -16.32
CA ILE A 447 -18.62 6.03 -17.33
C ILE A 447 -17.71 4.84 -16.96
N PRO A 448 -18.21 3.60 -17.01
CA PRO A 448 -17.39 2.42 -16.74
C PRO A 448 -16.09 2.44 -17.56
N PRO A 449 -14.91 2.15 -16.98
CA PRO A 449 -13.61 2.34 -17.65
C PRO A 449 -13.49 1.66 -19.02
N GLN A 450 -14.11 0.50 -19.20
CA GLN A 450 -14.14 -0.23 -20.47
C GLN A 450 -14.97 0.44 -21.59
N LEU A 451 -15.77 1.45 -21.23
CA LEU A 451 -16.61 2.24 -22.13
C LEU A 451 -16.19 3.73 -22.18
N ASP A 452 -15.17 4.15 -21.41
CA ASP A 452 -14.52 5.46 -21.51
C ASP A 452 -13.50 5.45 -22.66
N PHE A 453 -14.03 5.58 -23.89
CA PHE A 453 -13.20 5.45 -25.08
C PHE A 453 -12.23 6.62 -25.26
N ARG A 454 -10.95 6.29 -25.50
CA ARG A 454 -9.92 7.22 -26.00
C ARG A 454 -9.72 7.02 -27.49
N THR A 455 -9.76 8.09 -28.27
CA THR A 455 -9.57 8.06 -29.72
C THR A 455 -8.13 8.40 -30.07
N SER A 456 -7.39 7.43 -30.61
CA SER A 456 -6.01 7.60 -31.04
C SER A 456 -5.90 8.49 -32.29
N LEU A 457 -4.77 9.20 -32.41
CA LEU A 457 -4.47 9.99 -33.60
C LEU A 457 -4.00 9.08 -34.76
N PRO A 458 -4.40 9.34 -36.01
CA PRO A 458 -3.96 8.54 -37.16
C PRO A 458 -2.50 8.81 -37.56
N ARG A 459 -1.97 9.98 -37.19
CA ARG A 459 -0.60 10.45 -37.46
C ARG A 459 -0.24 11.55 -36.46
N ASP A 460 1.05 11.86 -36.35
CA ASP A 460 1.51 13.01 -35.58
C ASP A 460 0.96 14.32 -36.16
N ILE A 461 0.50 15.21 -35.28
CA ILE A 461 -0.11 16.49 -35.67
C ILE A 461 0.78 17.62 -35.18
N PRO A 462 1.62 18.23 -36.06
CA PRO A 462 2.44 19.37 -35.67
C PRO A 462 1.59 20.58 -35.31
N PRO A 463 2.16 21.62 -34.67
CA PRO A 463 1.50 22.91 -34.48
C PRO A 463 0.85 23.40 -35.78
N ASP A 464 -0.35 23.97 -35.66
CA ASP A 464 -1.26 24.37 -36.74
C ASP A 464 -1.78 23.24 -37.65
N GLY A 465 -1.34 21.99 -37.45
CA GLY A 465 -1.82 20.81 -38.15
C GLY A 465 -3.29 20.50 -37.86
N VAL A 466 -4.01 19.96 -38.86
CA VAL A 466 -5.43 19.59 -38.77
C VAL A 466 -5.60 18.08 -38.88
N VAL A 467 -6.52 17.51 -38.10
CA VAL A 467 -6.85 16.08 -38.08
C VAL A 467 -8.36 15.86 -38.02
N ASN A 468 -8.83 14.85 -38.76
CA ASN A 468 -10.21 14.36 -38.71
C ASN A 468 -10.25 13.06 -37.90
N LEU A 469 -11.08 13.01 -36.86
CA LEU A 469 -11.23 11.87 -35.96
C LEU A 469 -12.67 11.33 -36.00
N LYS A 470 -12.80 10.01 -35.97
CA LYS A 470 -14.07 9.30 -35.74
C LYS A 470 -14.05 8.74 -34.31
N ALA A 471 -14.55 9.52 -33.36
CA ALA A 471 -14.53 9.18 -31.95
C ALA A 471 -15.76 8.36 -31.54
N ARG A 472 -15.57 7.39 -30.65
CA ARG A 472 -16.68 6.68 -30.01
C ARG A 472 -17.05 7.38 -28.70
N LEU A 473 -18.34 7.53 -28.46
CA LEU A 473 -18.89 8.19 -27.28
C LEU A 473 -19.91 7.26 -26.61
N ARG A 474 -19.70 6.90 -25.34
CA ARG A 474 -20.71 6.21 -24.53
C ARG A 474 -21.58 7.25 -23.82
N THR A 475 -22.90 7.20 -23.98
CA THR A 475 -23.84 8.07 -23.23
C THR A 475 -24.06 7.56 -21.80
N PRO A 476 -24.54 8.38 -20.85
CA PRO A 476 -24.94 7.92 -19.53
C PRO A 476 -26.04 6.84 -19.58
N ASP A 477 -26.08 5.96 -18.58
CA ASP A 477 -27.13 4.92 -18.48
C ASP A 477 -28.45 5.44 -17.92
N THR A 478 -28.45 6.65 -17.37
CA THR A 478 -29.63 7.30 -16.83
C THR A 478 -30.11 8.39 -17.77
N ALA A 479 -31.40 8.35 -18.14
CA ALA A 479 -32.03 9.41 -18.90
C ALA A 479 -31.96 10.75 -18.14
N GLY A 480 -31.72 11.84 -18.85
CA GLY A 480 -31.52 13.15 -18.23
C GLY A 480 -30.93 14.17 -19.19
N THR A 481 -30.76 15.39 -18.71
CA THR A 481 -30.05 16.45 -19.43
C THR A 481 -28.62 16.54 -18.92
N TYR A 482 -27.65 16.58 -19.84
CA TYR A 482 -26.23 16.60 -19.51
C TYR A 482 -25.49 17.62 -20.35
N GLN A 483 -24.23 17.85 -20.00
CA GLN A 483 -23.23 18.51 -20.83
C GLN A 483 -22.16 17.48 -21.18
N LEU A 484 -21.65 17.53 -22.41
CA LEU A 484 -20.53 16.71 -22.84
C LEU A 484 -19.35 17.59 -23.16
N ARG A 485 -18.21 17.28 -22.55
CA ARG A 485 -16.95 17.93 -22.88
C ARG A 485 -16.07 16.98 -23.68
N TRP A 486 -15.68 17.38 -24.89
CA TRP A 486 -14.56 16.79 -25.61
C TRP A 486 -13.28 17.49 -25.18
N ASP A 487 -12.23 16.72 -24.92
CA ASP A 487 -10.92 17.27 -24.55
C ASP A 487 -9.76 16.39 -25.05
N MET A 488 -8.68 17.03 -25.47
CA MET A 488 -7.44 16.32 -25.80
C MET A 488 -6.72 15.95 -24.51
N VAL A 489 -6.11 14.77 -24.50
CA VAL A 489 -5.30 14.26 -23.39
C VAL A 489 -3.91 13.91 -23.89
N HIS A 490 -2.90 14.34 -23.17
CA HIS A 490 -1.57 13.78 -23.23
C HIS A 490 -1.53 12.67 -22.19
N GLU A 491 -1.60 11.42 -22.65
CA GLU A 491 -1.81 10.25 -21.78
C GLU A 491 -0.73 10.15 -20.71
N LEU A 492 -1.16 9.88 -19.47
CA LEU A 492 -0.31 9.83 -18.27
C LEU A 492 0.41 11.15 -17.94
N VAL A 493 0.00 12.27 -18.55
CA VAL A 493 0.55 13.61 -18.30
C VAL A 493 -0.55 14.56 -17.88
N THR A 494 -1.48 14.89 -18.78
CA THR A 494 -2.46 15.95 -18.53
C THR A 494 -3.59 15.97 -19.55
N TRP A 495 -4.77 16.41 -19.10
CA TRP A 495 -5.84 16.86 -19.97
C TRP A 495 -5.59 18.30 -20.40
N PHE A 496 -5.89 18.65 -21.65
CA PHE A 496 -5.59 19.98 -22.18
C PHE A 496 -6.36 21.06 -21.42
N ILE A 497 -7.60 20.77 -20.98
CA ILE A 497 -8.36 21.71 -20.15
C ILE A 497 -7.65 22.05 -18.83
N THR A 498 -6.93 21.10 -18.25
CA THR A 498 -6.17 21.33 -17.00
C THR A 498 -4.92 22.20 -17.23
N GLN A 499 -4.56 22.41 -18.50
CA GLN A 499 -3.52 23.34 -18.95
C GLN A 499 -4.13 24.66 -19.49
N GLY A 500 -5.42 24.89 -19.24
CA GLY A 500 -6.14 26.09 -19.63
C GLY A 500 -6.59 26.11 -21.09
N ASP A 501 -6.66 24.96 -21.77
CA ASP A 501 -7.44 24.84 -23.00
C ASP A 501 -8.94 24.93 -22.68
N ALA A 502 -9.75 25.44 -23.60
CA ALA A 502 -11.19 25.54 -23.36
C ALA A 502 -11.92 24.20 -23.56
N GLY A 503 -11.31 23.23 -24.26
CA GLY A 503 -11.98 22.05 -24.77
C GLY A 503 -13.14 22.39 -25.70
N LEU A 504 -14.02 21.43 -25.95
CA LEU A 504 -15.32 21.66 -26.58
C LEU A 504 -16.42 21.17 -25.64
N LEU A 505 -17.16 22.11 -25.06
CA LEU A 505 -18.34 21.83 -24.26
C LEU A 505 -19.60 21.91 -25.13
N VAL A 506 -20.35 20.82 -25.22
CA VAL A 506 -21.64 20.73 -25.89
C VAL A 506 -22.72 20.64 -24.82
N SER A 507 -23.59 21.65 -24.78
CA SER A 507 -24.66 21.74 -23.78
C SER A 507 -25.86 22.50 -24.36
N PRO A 508 -27.10 22.07 -24.05
CA PRO A 508 -27.45 20.82 -23.37
C PRO A 508 -27.42 19.61 -24.35
N ILE A 509 -27.21 18.41 -23.81
CA ILE A 509 -27.48 17.14 -24.48
C ILE A 509 -28.57 16.40 -23.71
N THR A 510 -29.68 16.08 -24.40
CA THR A 510 -30.79 15.33 -23.83
C THR A 510 -30.60 13.83 -24.08
N VAL A 511 -30.49 13.04 -23.01
CA VAL A 511 -30.41 11.59 -23.06
C VAL A 511 -31.78 11.03 -22.72
N ASN A 512 -32.45 10.46 -23.72
CA ASN A 512 -33.77 9.85 -23.60
C ASN A 512 -33.68 8.45 -22.98
N PRO A 513 -34.72 7.96 -22.29
CA PRO A 513 -34.77 6.58 -21.81
C PRO A 513 -34.56 5.57 -22.93
N ALA A 514 -33.86 4.48 -22.65
CA ALA A 514 -33.78 3.35 -23.57
C ALA A 514 -35.19 2.79 -23.79
N VAL A 515 -35.66 2.76 -25.04
CA VAL A 515 -36.94 2.13 -25.37
C VAL A 515 -36.80 0.65 -25.11
N VAL A 516 -37.44 0.16 -24.05
CA VAL A 516 -37.55 -1.27 -23.79
C VAL A 516 -38.58 -1.81 -24.78
N GLU A 517 -38.12 -2.41 -25.87
CA GLU A 517 -39.00 -3.16 -26.76
C GLU A 517 -39.48 -4.42 -26.01
N VAL A 518 -40.68 -4.35 -25.44
CA VAL A 518 -41.30 -5.49 -24.77
C VAL A 518 -41.76 -6.46 -25.86
N LYS A 519 -41.00 -7.54 -26.05
CA LYS A 519 -41.45 -8.71 -26.81
C LYS A 519 -42.65 -9.33 -26.07
N PRO A 520 -43.84 -9.48 -26.69
CA PRO A 520 -45.01 -9.99 -25.97
C PRO A 520 -44.88 -11.50 -25.73
N GLU A 521 -44.85 -11.89 -24.46
CA GLU A 521 -45.06 -13.28 -24.02
C GLU A 521 -46.56 -13.56 -23.77
N PRO A 522 -47.02 -14.82 -23.91
CA PRO A 522 -48.43 -15.15 -24.09
C PRO A 522 -49.25 -15.03 -22.79
N VAL A 523 -50.48 -14.55 -22.97
CA VAL A 523 -51.47 -14.20 -21.93
C VAL A 523 -51.97 -15.43 -21.15
N PRO A 524 -51.90 -15.45 -19.80
CA PRO A 524 -52.70 -16.36 -18.98
C PRO A 524 -54.13 -15.80 -18.77
N GLN A 525 -55.13 -16.70 -18.83
CA GLN A 525 -56.57 -16.41 -18.70
C GLN A 525 -56.99 -15.81 -17.32
N PRO A 526 -58.10 -15.06 -17.25
CA PRO A 526 -58.50 -14.32 -16.07
C PRO A 526 -59.25 -15.19 -15.04
N GLN A 527 -58.97 -14.95 -13.75
CA GLN A 527 -59.85 -15.35 -12.63
C GLN A 527 -60.34 -14.11 -11.86
N PRO A 528 -61.54 -14.19 -11.24
CA PRO A 528 -62.39 -13.04 -10.96
C PRO A 528 -62.05 -12.31 -9.65
N GLN A 529 -62.31 -11.00 -9.68
CA GLN A 529 -62.07 -10.01 -8.63
C GLN A 529 -63.19 -9.98 -7.58
N PRO A 530 -62.88 -9.86 -6.27
CA PRO A 530 -63.84 -9.36 -5.26
C PRO A 530 -63.68 -7.86 -4.99
N THR A 531 -64.82 -7.26 -4.66
CA THR A 531 -65.21 -5.85 -4.46
C THR A 531 -64.51 -5.17 -3.25
N PRO A 532 -64.29 -3.83 -3.24
CA PRO A 532 -63.57 -3.16 -2.15
C PRO A 532 -64.47 -2.75 -0.95
N GLU A 533 -63.92 -2.88 0.26
CA GLU A 533 -64.48 -2.34 1.53
C GLU A 533 -63.91 -0.94 1.86
N PRO A 534 -64.63 -0.11 2.64
CA PRO A 534 -64.35 1.32 2.80
C PRO A 534 -63.26 1.66 3.83
N GLN A 535 -62.47 2.70 3.54
CA GLN A 535 -61.43 3.25 4.42
C GLN A 535 -62.00 3.99 5.65
N PRO A 536 -61.39 3.86 6.84
CA PRO A 536 -61.61 4.78 7.96
C PRO A 536 -60.72 6.03 7.91
N GLN A 537 -61.27 7.15 8.38
CA GLN A 537 -60.65 8.48 8.51
C GLN A 537 -59.46 8.54 9.49
N PRO A 538 -58.55 9.52 9.33
CA PRO A 538 -57.37 9.70 10.17
C PRO A 538 -57.69 10.32 11.55
N VAL A 539 -57.08 9.76 12.60
CA VAL A 539 -57.06 10.31 13.99
C VAL A 539 -55.78 11.16 14.17
N PRO A 540 -55.82 12.30 14.88
CA PRO A 540 -54.66 13.17 15.05
C PRO A 540 -53.58 12.53 15.95
N THR A 541 -52.33 12.61 15.51
CA THR A 541 -51.15 12.13 16.23
C THR A 541 -50.62 13.22 17.18
N PRO A 542 -50.22 12.90 18.43
CA PRO A 542 -49.66 13.89 19.35
C PRO A 542 -48.25 14.33 18.94
N THR A 543 -47.96 15.60 19.16
CA THR A 543 -46.68 16.27 18.94
C THR A 543 -45.58 15.67 19.83
N PRO A 544 -44.39 15.29 19.29
CA PRO A 544 -43.28 14.82 20.10
C PRO A 544 -42.57 15.98 20.82
N THR A 545 -42.38 15.81 22.13
CA THR A 545 -41.54 16.61 23.02
C THR A 545 -40.06 16.48 22.62
N PRO A 546 -39.23 17.55 22.69
CA PRO A 546 -37.83 17.49 22.26
C PRO A 546 -37.01 16.53 23.15
N VAL A 547 -36.40 15.53 22.51
CA VAL A 547 -35.42 14.63 23.13
C VAL A 547 -34.08 15.37 23.26
N PRO A 548 -33.38 15.29 24.41
CA PRO A 548 -32.06 15.91 24.56
C PRO A 548 -31.08 15.31 23.55
N THR A 549 -30.38 16.20 22.84
CA THR A 549 -29.36 15.86 21.85
C THR A 549 -28.27 14.99 22.51
N PRO A 550 -27.95 13.79 21.99
CA PRO A 550 -26.81 13.04 22.47
C PRO A 550 -25.54 13.84 22.21
N THR A 551 -24.74 14.06 23.27
CA THR A 551 -23.41 14.63 23.16
C THR A 551 -22.58 13.76 22.20
N PRO A 552 -21.95 14.32 21.16
CA PRO A 552 -21.17 13.53 20.21
C PRO A 552 -20.01 12.85 20.95
N THR A 553 -20.01 11.53 20.95
CA THR A 553 -18.83 10.71 21.24
C THR A 553 -17.72 11.12 20.27
N PRO A 554 -16.48 11.39 20.73
CA PRO A 554 -15.41 11.83 19.86
C PRO A 554 -15.18 10.81 18.75
N THR A 555 -15.32 11.26 17.51
CA THR A 555 -14.97 10.48 16.33
C THR A 555 -13.48 10.13 16.41
N PRO A 556 -13.05 8.86 16.29
CA PRO A 556 -11.63 8.55 16.20
C PRO A 556 -11.03 9.33 15.03
N MET A 557 -9.96 10.09 15.30
CA MET A 557 -9.32 10.91 14.27
C MET A 557 -8.90 10.01 13.10
N PRO A 558 -9.16 10.41 11.83
CA PRO A 558 -8.66 9.68 10.67
C PRO A 558 -7.13 9.49 10.81
N GLN A 559 -6.65 8.24 10.69
CA GLN A 559 -5.23 7.92 10.80
C GLN A 559 -4.45 8.60 9.66
N VAL A 560 -3.77 9.70 9.97
CA VAL A 560 -2.95 10.45 9.00
C VAL A 560 -1.70 9.63 8.66
N GLN A 561 -1.56 9.21 7.40
CA GLN A 561 -0.35 8.58 6.87
C GLN A 561 0.55 9.61 6.19
N ILE A 562 1.86 9.55 6.43
CA ILE A 562 2.85 10.38 5.73
C ILE A 562 3.38 9.61 4.51
N GLN A 563 3.05 10.08 3.30
CA GLN A 563 3.48 9.46 2.05
C GLN A 563 4.85 9.99 1.62
N ASN A 564 5.85 9.11 1.50
CA ASN A 564 7.17 9.50 0.97
C ASN A 564 7.14 9.54 -0.56
N ILE A 565 7.32 10.73 -1.13
CA ILE A 565 7.30 10.97 -2.57
C ILE A 565 8.57 11.65 -3.08
N ILE A 566 9.65 11.65 -2.30
CA ILE A 566 10.92 12.34 -2.62
C ILE A 566 11.43 11.97 -4.02
N GLU A 567 11.33 10.69 -4.39
CA GLU A 567 11.81 10.16 -5.68
C GLU A 567 10.79 10.29 -6.81
N GLN A 568 9.53 10.55 -6.48
CA GLN A 568 8.44 10.72 -7.46
C GLN A 568 8.34 12.17 -7.93
N LEU A 569 8.88 13.11 -7.14
CA LEU A 569 8.86 14.53 -7.45
C LEU A 569 9.98 14.90 -8.43
N PRO A 570 9.72 15.84 -9.35
CA PRO A 570 10.75 16.42 -10.20
C PRO A 570 11.95 16.92 -9.39
N GLN A 571 13.14 16.58 -9.88
CA GLN A 571 14.42 17.04 -9.35
C GLN A 571 15.25 17.61 -10.48
N HIS A 572 16.08 18.60 -10.16
CA HIS A 572 17.00 19.16 -11.12
C HIS A 572 18.01 18.09 -11.57
N ALA A 573 18.37 18.07 -12.86
CA ALA A 573 19.25 17.05 -13.43
C ALA A 573 20.59 16.91 -12.67
N SER A 574 21.27 18.03 -12.38
CA SER A 574 22.60 18.03 -11.74
C SER A 574 22.69 18.63 -10.33
N LYS A 575 21.77 19.51 -9.90
CA LYS A 575 21.85 20.21 -8.62
C LYS A 575 21.25 19.38 -7.48
N ARG A 576 21.86 19.43 -6.31
CA ARG A 576 21.35 18.79 -5.08
C ARG A 576 21.44 19.77 -3.91
N TYR A 577 20.50 19.68 -2.97
CA TYR A 577 20.61 20.40 -1.72
C TYR A 577 21.79 19.85 -0.91
N ALA A 578 22.47 20.73 -0.17
CA ALA A 578 23.49 20.32 0.78
C ALA A 578 22.88 19.40 1.85
N ARG A 579 23.71 18.54 2.44
CA ARG A 579 23.28 17.61 3.50
C ARG A 579 23.85 18.03 4.86
N ARG A 580 23.13 17.71 5.92
CA ARG A 580 23.50 17.92 7.33
C ARG A 580 23.21 16.67 8.16
N GLU A 581 23.83 16.59 9.33
CA GLU A 581 23.46 15.61 10.36
C GLU A 581 22.11 15.99 11.01
N THR A 582 21.26 15.01 11.31
CA THR A 582 19.94 15.29 11.90
C THR A 582 20.02 15.92 13.29
N SER A 583 21.11 15.66 14.03
CA SER A 583 21.38 16.27 15.34
C SER A 583 21.60 17.79 15.30
N THR A 584 21.87 18.35 14.11
CA THR A 584 22.06 19.79 13.93
C THR A 584 20.73 20.54 13.74
N ILE A 585 19.61 19.82 13.61
CA ILE A 585 18.28 20.40 13.45
C ILE A 585 17.78 20.89 14.80
N LYS A 586 17.46 22.18 14.90
CA LYS A 586 17.07 22.85 16.14
C LYS A 586 15.61 23.29 16.17
N ARG A 587 14.94 23.32 15.01
CA ARG A 587 13.59 23.88 14.89
C ARG A 587 12.81 23.34 13.69
N ILE A 588 11.50 23.45 13.79
CA ILE A 588 10.56 23.17 12.69
C ILE A 588 9.89 24.49 12.32
N ILE A 589 9.96 24.85 11.04
CA ILE A 589 9.38 26.09 10.51
C ILE A 589 8.11 25.74 9.74
N ILE A 590 6.99 26.30 10.17
CA ILE A 590 5.69 26.17 9.51
C ILE A 590 5.57 27.20 8.39
N HIS A 591 5.16 26.72 7.22
CA HIS A 591 4.90 27.52 6.02
C HIS A 591 3.46 27.34 5.55
N HIS A 592 2.96 28.34 4.84
CA HIS A 592 1.96 28.13 3.80
C HIS A 592 2.64 28.16 2.44
N THR A 593 2.01 27.62 1.41
CA THR A 593 2.55 27.74 0.05
C THR A 593 2.19 29.08 -0.60
N GLY A 594 1.18 29.78 -0.09
CA GLY A 594 0.66 31.01 -0.69
C GLY A 594 -0.05 30.78 -2.03
N THR A 595 -0.46 29.54 -2.29
CA THR A 595 -1.10 29.08 -3.52
C THR A 595 -2.57 28.71 -3.27
N PRO A 596 -3.38 28.47 -4.32
CA PRO A 596 -4.66 27.79 -4.16
C PRO A 596 -4.51 26.44 -3.43
N ALA A 597 -5.52 26.04 -2.67
CA ALA A 597 -5.51 24.84 -1.83
C ALA A 597 -5.48 23.52 -2.64
N ASN A 598 -5.90 23.57 -3.91
CA ASN A 598 -5.93 22.42 -4.82
C ASN A 598 -4.65 22.24 -5.66
N ILE A 599 -3.61 23.05 -5.46
CA ILE A 599 -2.33 22.82 -6.15
C ILE A 599 -1.70 21.51 -5.65
N THR A 600 -1.12 20.73 -6.55
CA THR A 600 -0.47 19.47 -6.18
C THR A 600 0.98 19.67 -5.76
N VAL A 601 1.54 18.73 -5.00
CA VAL A 601 2.93 18.77 -4.55
C VAL A 601 3.89 18.64 -5.74
N GLU A 602 3.53 17.83 -6.74
CA GLU A 602 4.23 17.66 -8.01
C GLU A 602 4.35 19.01 -8.71
N ARG A 603 3.25 19.78 -8.77
CA ARG A 603 3.25 21.09 -9.44
C ARG A 603 4.12 22.12 -8.72
N ILE A 604 4.18 22.08 -7.39
CA ILE A 604 5.09 22.92 -6.61
C ILE A 604 6.55 22.52 -6.91
N ALA A 605 6.86 21.22 -6.95
CA ALA A 605 8.19 20.72 -7.28
C ALA A 605 8.61 21.09 -8.71
N GLU A 606 7.75 20.88 -9.71
CA GLU A 606 7.96 21.29 -11.11
C GLU A 606 8.29 22.79 -11.21
N PHE A 607 7.49 23.65 -10.57
CA PHE A 607 7.72 25.09 -10.61
C PHE A 607 9.09 25.45 -10.01
N LEU A 608 9.47 24.84 -8.89
CA LEU A 608 10.73 25.12 -8.22
C LEU A 608 11.93 24.61 -9.03
N VAL A 609 11.82 23.47 -9.68
CA VAL A 609 12.89 22.91 -10.53
C VAL A 609 12.97 23.66 -11.86
N ASP A 610 11.88 23.70 -12.61
CA ASP A 610 11.91 24.13 -14.02
C ASP A 610 11.89 25.65 -14.17
N ARG A 611 11.22 26.37 -13.26
CA ARG A 611 11.06 27.83 -13.36
C ARG A 611 11.98 28.59 -12.43
N ARG A 612 12.36 27.99 -11.29
CA ARG A 612 13.23 28.62 -10.30
C ARG A 612 14.62 28.01 -10.27
N ASP A 613 14.88 27.00 -11.10
CA ASP A 613 16.20 26.39 -11.30
C ASP A 613 16.81 25.87 -9.97
N LEU A 614 15.93 25.40 -9.07
CA LEU A 614 16.28 24.87 -7.77
C LEU A 614 16.50 23.35 -7.82
N PRO A 615 17.29 22.78 -6.90
CA PRO A 615 17.55 21.33 -6.86
C PRO A 615 16.29 20.44 -6.80
N GLY A 616 15.20 20.93 -6.22
CA GLY A 616 13.95 20.21 -5.99
C GLY A 616 12.99 21.05 -5.16
N ILE A 617 11.85 20.49 -4.75
CA ILE A 617 10.93 21.16 -3.82
C ILE A 617 11.64 21.60 -2.54
N THR A 618 11.30 22.79 -2.03
CA THR A 618 12.05 23.45 -0.94
C THR A 618 11.62 23.00 0.45
N TYR A 619 10.44 22.38 0.58
CA TYR A 619 9.90 21.92 1.86
C TYR A 619 10.23 20.46 2.12
N HIS A 620 10.34 20.08 3.39
CA HIS A 620 10.54 18.69 3.79
C HIS A 620 9.23 17.92 3.87
N PHE A 621 8.15 18.61 4.23
CA PHE A 621 6.80 18.05 4.21
C PHE A 621 5.83 19.04 3.58
N CYS A 622 4.87 18.52 2.82
CA CYS A 622 3.73 19.27 2.28
C CYS A 622 2.43 18.60 2.70
N ILE A 623 1.44 19.37 3.12
CA ILE A 623 0.16 18.86 3.63
C ILE A 623 -0.99 19.47 2.82
N THR A 624 -1.81 18.64 2.19
CA THR A 624 -2.95 19.12 1.38
C THR A 624 -4.11 19.59 2.25
N GLU A 625 -5.04 20.32 1.64
CA GLU A 625 -6.28 20.77 2.28
C GLU A 625 -7.09 19.63 2.93
N GLN A 626 -7.06 18.44 2.31
CA GLN A 626 -7.77 17.23 2.77
C GLN A 626 -7.02 16.49 3.90
N GLY A 627 -5.85 16.98 4.32
CA GLY A 627 -5.05 16.34 5.37
C GLY A 627 -4.14 15.20 4.89
N LEU A 628 -3.85 15.12 3.58
CA LEU A 628 -2.81 14.21 3.09
C LEU A 628 -1.43 14.81 3.35
N ALA A 629 -0.59 14.10 4.09
CA ALA A 629 0.77 14.53 4.40
C ALA A 629 1.79 13.83 3.49
N TYR A 630 2.66 14.60 2.86
CA TYR A 630 3.72 14.10 1.98
C TYR A 630 5.08 14.46 2.56
N GLN A 631 6.01 13.50 2.62
CA GLN A 631 7.44 13.78 2.80
C GLN A 631 8.05 14.02 1.42
N THR A 632 8.62 15.22 1.26
CA THR A 632 9.01 15.78 -0.04
C THR A 632 10.52 16.06 -0.13
N GLN A 633 11.23 16.10 1.00
CA GLN A 633 12.69 16.07 1.06
C GLN A 633 13.17 15.18 2.22
N PRO A 634 14.39 14.59 2.14
CA PRO A 634 15.01 13.91 3.27
C PRO A 634 15.24 14.88 4.44
N LEU A 635 15.13 14.41 5.70
CA LEU A 635 15.38 15.26 6.88
C LEU A 635 16.81 15.83 6.94
N VAL A 636 17.76 15.13 6.33
CA VAL A 636 19.16 15.54 6.21
C VAL A 636 19.40 16.57 5.11
N SER A 637 18.41 16.84 4.25
CA SER A 637 18.50 17.81 3.17
C SER A 637 18.38 19.23 3.74
N MET A 638 19.27 20.13 3.34
CA MET A 638 19.14 21.57 3.62
C MET A 638 18.28 22.22 2.53
N ALA A 639 17.03 21.77 2.43
CA ALA A 639 16.09 22.25 1.42
C ALA A 639 15.79 23.74 1.65
N ALA A 640 15.82 24.55 0.58
CA ALA A 640 15.88 26.01 0.69
C ALA A 640 14.52 26.68 1.00
N HIS A 641 13.85 26.30 2.10
CA HIS A 641 12.54 26.85 2.48
C HIS A 641 12.59 28.16 3.27
N ALA A 642 13.70 28.49 3.93
CA ALA A 642 13.77 29.61 4.87
C ALA A 642 15.12 30.36 4.86
N GLY A 643 15.75 30.50 3.68
CA GLY A 643 17.05 31.18 3.57
C GLY A 643 18.11 30.52 4.47
N GLN A 644 18.87 31.31 5.23
CA GLN A 644 19.88 30.82 6.19
C GLN A 644 19.27 29.97 7.31
N ASN A 645 18.00 30.19 7.65
CA ASN A 645 17.32 29.38 8.66
C ASN A 645 17.06 27.94 8.18
N SER A 646 17.21 27.65 6.88
CA SER A 646 17.08 26.27 6.35
C SER A 646 18.22 25.36 6.80
N VAL A 647 19.34 25.91 7.27
CA VAL A 647 20.53 25.14 7.65
C VAL A 647 20.25 24.26 8.87
N ASP A 648 19.47 24.74 9.86
CA ASP A 648 19.21 24.05 11.13
C ASP A 648 17.73 23.71 11.34
N SER A 649 16.93 23.64 10.27
CA SER A 649 15.48 23.46 10.39
C SER A 649 14.84 22.52 9.37
N ILE A 650 13.65 22.05 9.75
CA ILE A 650 12.71 21.32 8.90
C ILE A 650 11.57 22.25 8.48
N GLY A 651 11.30 22.34 7.19
CA GLY A 651 10.19 23.09 6.62
C GLY A 651 8.96 22.22 6.41
N VAL A 652 7.85 22.54 7.09
CA VAL A 652 6.54 21.90 6.92
C VAL A 652 5.59 22.92 6.29
N ALA A 653 5.14 22.66 5.05
CA ALA A 653 4.25 23.54 4.32
C ALA A 653 2.81 23.01 4.32
N LEU A 654 1.86 23.82 4.74
CA LEU A 654 0.44 23.58 4.50
C LEU A 654 0.08 24.21 3.15
N ILE A 655 -0.41 23.39 2.22
CA ILE A 655 -0.78 23.83 0.88
C ILE A 655 -2.03 24.69 0.98
N GLY A 656 -1.92 25.94 0.56
CA GLY A 656 -2.98 26.94 0.65
C GLY A 656 -2.45 28.34 0.90
N ASN A 657 -3.38 29.28 1.00
CA ASN A 657 -3.11 30.67 1.38
C ASN A 657 -3.95 31.03 2.61
N PHE A 658 -3.29 31.11 3.76
CA PHE A 658 -3.90 31.39 5.07
C PHE A 658 -3.73 32.84 5.51
N THR A 659 -3.66 33.76 4.55
CA THR A 659 -3.57 35.20 4.87
C THR A 659 -4.84 35.68 5.55
N ASP A 660 -6.00 35.29 5.03
CA ASP A 660 -7.31 35.74 5.52
C ASP A 660 -8.14 34.63 6.18
N THR A 661 -7.74 33.38 6.01
CA THR A 661 -8.43 32.18 6.53
C THR A 661 -7.46 31.29 7.31
N GLN A 662 -7.98 30.46 8.20
CA GLN A 662 -7.19 29.43 8.88
C GLN A 662 -7.20 28.11 8.10
N PRO A 663 -6.21 27.23 8.29
CA PRO A 663 -6.22 25.90 7.68
C PRO A 663 -7.43 25.06 8.13
N PRO A 664 -8.01 24.20 7.26
CA PRO A 664 -9.07 23.28 7.66
C PRO A 664 -8.62 22.31 8.75
N GLN A 665 -9.58 21.79 9.52
CA GLN A 665 -9.30 20.91 10.65
C GLN A 665 -8.54 19.63 10.25
N ALA A 666 -8.85 19.05 9.09
CA ALA A 666 -8.13 17.88 8.57
C ALA A 666 -6.64 18.19 8.33
N GLN A 667 -6.34 19.37 7.80
CA GLN A 667 -4.98 19.85 7.55
C GLN A 667 -4.24 20.17 8.85
N LEU A 668 -4.93 20.74 9.86
CA LEU A 668 -4.37 20.96 11.21
C LEU A 668 -4.07 19.65 11.95
N ASN A 669 -4.96 18.66 11.88
CA ASN A 669 -4.75 17.34 12.47
C ASN A 669 -3.55 16.63 11.83
N ALA A 670 -3.44 16.71 10.50
CA ALA A 670 -2.31 16.15 9.77
C ALA A 670 -0.99 16.86 10.10
N ALA A 671 -1.00 18.19 10.19
CA ALA A 671 0.16 18.97 10.62
C ALA A 671 0.57 18.60 12.05
N ALA A 672 -0.38 18.48 12.97
CA ALA A 672 -0.11 18.09 14.35
C ALA A 672 0.53 16.70 14.44
N PHE A 673 0.06 15.74 13.64
CA PHE A 673 0.63 14.40 13.54
C PHE A 673 2.06 14.42 13.02
N VAL A 674 2.31 15.11 11.89
CA VAL A 674 3.67 15.28 11.32
C VAL A 674 4.61 15.91 12.35
N LEU A 675 4.15 16.92 13.08
CA LEU A 675 4.95 17.60 14.11
C LEU A 675 5.28 16.69 15.28
N ALA A 676 4.32 15.92 15.80
CA ALA A 676 4.57 14.98 16.89
C ALA A 676 5.64 13.93 16.52
N GLN A 677 5.57 13.39 15.29
CA GLN A 677 6.57 12.46 14.76
C GLN A 677 7.96 13.10 14.66
N LEU A 678 8.03 14.34 14.17
CA LEU A 678 9.30 15.08 14.05
C LEU A 678 9.91 15.44 15.41
N LEU A 679 9.10 15.88 16.38
CA LEU A 679 9.56 16.25 17.71
C LEU A 679 10.19 15.04 18.43
N GLY A 680 9.54 13.87 18.38
CA GLY A 680 10.08 12.63 18.93
C GLY A 680 11.39 12.21 18.24
N ARG A 681 11.42 12.21 16.91
CA ARG A 681 12.59 11.77 16.12
C ARG A 681 13.80 12.69 16.24
N LEU A 682 13.58 13.99 16.39
CA LEU A 682 14.63 15.01 16.45
C LEU A 682 14.98 15.42 17.88
N LYS A 683 14.32 14.84 18.90
CA LYS A 683 14.46 15.21 20.31
C LYS A 683 14.20 16.70 20.56
N LEU A 684 13.19 17.25 19.88
CA LEU A 684 12.74 18.62 19.99
C LEU A 684 11.46 18.68 20.82
N THR A 685 11.09 19.88 21.28
CA THR A 685 9.82 20.14 21.97
C THR A 685 8.94 21.08 21.17
N THR A 686 7.68 21.26 21.57
CA THR A 686 6.77 22.21 20.92
C THR A 686 7.27 23.66 20.96
N SER A 687 8.19 24.00 21.86
CA SER A 687 8.89 25.31 21.87
C SER A 687 9.79 25.54 20.65
N ASN A 688 10.19 24.46 19.95
CA ASN A 688 11.02 24.51 18.75
C ASN A 688 10.21 24.70 17.46
N ILE A 689 8.88 24.85 17.54
CA ILE A 689 7.99 25.07 16.40
C ILE A 689 7.74 26.57 16.25
N VAL A 690 8.09 27.11 15.08
CA VAL A 690 7.90 28.53 14.74
C VAL A 690 7.21 28.68 13.40
N GLY A 691 6.41 29.74 13.24
CA GLY A 691 5.92 30.17 11.93
C GLY A 691 7.01 30.97 11.22
N TYR A 692 7.10 30.88 9.89
CA TYR A 692 8.18 31.57 9.17
C TYR A 692 8.22 33.09 9.42
N GLN A 693 7.05 33.75 9.55
CA GLN A 693 6.94 35.18 9.87
C GLN A 693 7.44 35.56 11.28
N GLU A 694 7.64 34.60 12.18
CA GLU A 694 8.15 34.86 13.54
C GLU A 694 9.68 35.05 13.53
N ILE A 695 10.35 34.67 12.45
CA ILE A 695 11.82 34.70 12.33
C ILE A 695 12.31 35.46 11.10
N GLU A 696 11.44 35.78 10.15
CA GLU A 696 11.76 36.54 8.93
C GLU A 696 10.61 37.46 8.54
N ARG A 697 10.91 38.52 7.77
CA ARG A 697 9.88 39.42 7.25
C ARG A 697 9.16 38.79 6.04
N THR A 698 8.11 38.02 6.30
CA THR A 698 7.32 37.29 5.30
C THR A 698 5.87 37.15 5.73
N GLN A 699 4.97 36.86 4.79
CA GLN A 699 3.56 36.56 5.08
C GLN A 699 3.33 35.08 5.48
N SER A 700 4.27 34.18 5.20
CA SER A 700 4.14 32.75 5.53
C SER A 700 4.27 32.50 7.05
N PRO A 701 3.43 31.66 7.70
CA PRO A 701 2.44 30.76 7.12
C PRO A 701 1.03 31.35 6.98
N GLY A 702 0.90 32.67 6.99
CA GLY A 702 -0.36 33.41 6.86
C GLY A 702 -0.53 34.42 7.99
N ALA A 703 -1.19 35.54 7.74
CA ALA A 703 -1.46 36.55 8.77
C ALA A 703 -2.36 36.00 9.90
N THR A 704 -3.11 34.92 9.66
CA THR A 704 -3.94 34.23 10.67
C THR A 704 -3.16 33.30 11.61
N TRP A 705 -1.85 33.08 11.41
CA TRP A 705 -1.02 32.18 12.23
C TRP A 705 -1.12 32.40 13.75
N PRO A 706 -1.18 33.63 14.30
CA PRO A 706 -1.37 33.82 15.73
C PRO A 706 -2.65 33.16 16.27
N THR A 707 -3.68 33.02 15.42
CA THR A 707 -4.96 32.40 15.77
C THR A 707 -4.87 30.87 15.82
N TRP A 708 -4.21 30.23 14.85
CA TRP A 708 -4.20 28.76 14.75
C TRP A 708 -2.92 28.09 15.26
N LYS A 709 -1.84 28.84 15.57
CA LYS A 709 -0.66 28.31 16.27
C LYS A 709 -1.03 27.64 17.60
N PRO A 710 -1.82 28.25 18.51
CA PRO A 710 -2.19 27.61 19.77
C PRO A 710 -2.97 26.31 19.56
N MET A 711 -3.86 26.26 18.55
CA MET A 711 -4.63 25.06 18.20
C MET A 711 -3.71 23.94 17.71
N LEU A 712 -2.79 24.27 16.80
CA LEU A 712 -1.81 23.31 16.27
C LEU A 712 -0.92 22.75 17.39
N LEU A 713 -0.39 23.61 18.26
CA LEU A 713 0.44 23.18 19.39
C LEU A 713 -0.35 22.34 20.41
N THR A 714 -1.63 22.67 20.64
CA THR A 714 -2.51 21.87 21.50
C THR A 714 -2.70 20.47 20.92
N LEU A 715 -3.03 20.37 19.63
CA LEU A 715 -3.17 19.07 18.96
C LEU A 715 -1.86 18.27 18.99
N THR A 716 -0.71 18.93 18.74
CA THR A 716 0.61 18.27 18.81
C THR A 716 0.93 17.79 20.21
N ASN A 717 0.68 18.59 21.25
CA ASN A 717 0.93 18.19 22.64
C ASN A 717 0.01 17.04 23.07
N SER A 718 -1.25 17.01 22.65
CA SER A 718 -2.15 15.88 22.91
C SER A 718 -1.64 14.57 22.30
N LEU A 719 -0.92 14.64 21.18
CA LEU A 719 -0.28 13.48 20.54
C LEU A 719 1.07 13.09 21.18
N LEU A 720 1.66 13.97 21.99
CA LEU A 720 2.93 13.74 22.69
C LEU A 720 2.76 13.33 24.15
N ALA A 721 1.58 13.55 24.73
CA ALA A 721 1.29 13.16 26.10
C ALA A 721 1.39 11.63 26.23
N PRO A 722 2.15 11.09 27.21
CA PRO A 722 2.06 9.68 27.54
C PRO A 722 0.61 9.39 27.94
N GLU A 723 0.06 8.24 27.54
CA GLU A 723 -1.26 7.82 27.98
C GLU A 723 -1.29 7.78 29.52
N THR A 724 -1.78 8.84 30.13
CA THR A 724 -2.29 8.77 31.49
C THR A 724 -3.57 7.98 31.38
N THR A 725 -3.53 6.74 31.88
CA THR A 725 -4.74 6.00 32.22
C THR A 725 -5.68 6.96 32.94
N PRO A 726 -6.94 7.15 32.49
CA PRO A 726 -7.87 7.96 33.25
C PRO A 726 -8.05 7.28 34.60
N THR A 727 -7.48 7.88 35.65
CA THR A 727 -7.86 7.57 37.02
C THR A 727 -9.30 7.99 37.17
N VAL A 728 -10.21 7.03 37.16
CA VAL A 728 -11.57 7.20 37.67
C VAL A 728 -11.42 7.62 39.13
N PRO A 729 -11.99 8.75 39.58
CA PRO A 729 -12.01 9.08 41.00
C PRO A 729 -12.78 7.96 41.73
N GLU A 730 -12.13 7.33 42.70
CA GLU A 730 -12.81 6.40 43.61
C GLU A 730 -14.02 7.09 44.22
N THR A 731 -15.20 6.65 43.78
CA THR A 731 -16.46 6.95 44.45
C THR A 731 -16.75 5.72 45.32
N PRO A 732 -17.04 5.88 46.62
CA PRO A 732 -17.16 4.74 47.53
C PRO A 732 -18.29 3.81 47.09
N PRO A 733 -18.18 2.48 47.35
CA PRO A 733 -19.09 1.50 46.80
C PRO A 733 -20.52 1.76 47.27
N ALA A 734 -21.43 1.92 46.31
CA ALA A 734 -22.86 1.93 46.56
C ALA A 734 -23.34 0.49 46.78
N ASP A 735 -24.22 0.36 47.76
CA ASP A 735 -24.82 -0.83 48.34
C ASP A 735 -25.59 -1.70 47.31
N ASP A 736 -25.08 -2.89 47.01
CA ASP A 736 -25.66 -3.93 46.14
C ASP A 736 -26.80 -4.71 46.83
N SER A 737 -27.83 -4.03 47.33
CA SER A 737 -28.95 -4.70 48.04
C SER A 737 -30.36 -4.35 47.56
N GLN A 738 -30.54 -3.95 46.30
CA GLN A 738 -31.88 -3.78 45.71
C GLN A 738 -32.07 -4.68 44.47
N PRO A 739 -33.04 -5.61 44.45
CA PRO A 739 -33.34 -6.40 43.26
C PRO A 739 -33.99 -5.50 42.19
N ILE A 740 -33.40 -5.45 41.00
CA ILE A 740 -34.01 -4.79 39.83
C ILE A 740 -35.28 -5.57 39.48
N THR A 741 -36.44 -5.04 39.85
CA THR A 741 -37.75 -5.62 39.52
C THR A 741 -38.20 -5.10 38.16
N GLY A 742 -37.85 -5.85 37.11
CA GLY A 742 -38.32 -5.60 35.74
C GLY A 742 -37.41 -6.23 34.70
N LYS A 743 -37.99 -6.61 33.56
CA LYS A 743 -37.26 -7.09 32.38
C LYS A 743 -37.16 -5.95 31.36
N PRO A 744 -36.12 -5.09 31.42
CA PRO A 744 -36.02 -3.89 30.59
C PRO A 744 -35.76 -4.19 29.11
N ILE A 745 -35.28 -5.39 28.78
CA ILE A 745 -35.00 -5.78 27.40
C ILE A 745 -36.18 -6.58 26.85
N GLU A 746 -36.77 -6.15 25.74
CA GLU A 746 -37.91 -6.87 25.13
C GLU A 746 -37.47 -8.20 24.49
N HIS A 747 -36.39 -8.16 23.70
CA HIS A 747 -35.85 -9.33 23.01
C HIS A 747 -34.34 -9.23 22.89
N TYR A 748 -33.64 -10.23 23.44
CA TYR A 748 -32.19 -10.33 23.39
C TYR A 748 -31.74 -11.51 22.51
N MET A 749 -30.86 -11.26 21.54
CA MET A 749 -30.18 -12.31 20.76
C MET A 749 -28.84 -12.64 21.40
N LEU A 750 -28.74 -13.83 21.98
CA LEU A 750 -27.56 -14.31 22.67
C LEU A 750 -26.69 -15.12 21.71
N PHE A 751 -25.49 -14.59 21.46
CA PHE A 751 -24.44 -15.21 20.68
C PHE A 751 -23.37 -15.82 21.59
N TRP A 752 -22.68 -16.85 21.09
CA TRP A 752 -21.60 -17.49 21.83
C TRP A 752 -20.26 -16.76 21.66
N HIS A 753 -19.41 -16.84 22.68
CA HIS A 753 -18.01 -16.41 22.62
C HIS A 753 -17.16 -17.26 23.58
N GLN A 754 -15.92 -17.55 23.21
CA GLN A 754 -14.92 -18.27 24.01
C GLN A 754 -13.57 -17.52 24.01
N GLY A 755 -13.59 -16.21 23.74
CA GLY A 755 -12.42 -15.35 23.63
C GLY A 755 -12.59 -14.31 22.52
N PRO A 756 -11.67 -13.35 22.39
CA PRO A 756 -11.74 -12.29 21.38
C PRO A 756 -11.69 -12.81 19.93
N ASP A 757 -11.05 -13.96 19.71
CA ASP A 757 -10.85 -14.53 18.36
C ASP A 757 -11.67 -15.81 18.10
N HIS A 758 -12.46 -16.27 19.09
CA HIS A 758 -13.32 -17.45 18.96
C HIS A 758 -14.72 -17.12 19.45
N TRP A 759 -15.53 -16.58 18.56
CA TRP A 759 -16.89 -16.14 18.87
C TRP A 759 -17.81 -16.37 17.68
N ALA A 760 -19.11 -16.17 17.88
CA ALA A 760 -20.18 -16.45 16.93
C ALA A 760 -20.22 -15.47 15.73
N GLU A 761 -19.07 -15.16 15.12
CA GLU A 761 -18.96 -14.17 14.05
C GLU A 761 -19.84 -14.55 12.84
N TRP A 762 -19.79 -15.82 12.42
CA TRP A 762 -20.57 -16.30 11.28
C TRP A 762 -22.07 -16.35 11.57
N ASP A 763 -22.46 -16.73 12.78
CA ASP A 763 -23.85 -16.74 13.21
C ASP A 763 -24.40 -15.31 13.32
N LEU A 764 -23.59 -14.36 13.79
CA LEU A 764 -23.94 -12.93 13.82
C LEU A 764 -24.10 -12.37 12.40
N ARG A 765 -23.17 -12.69 11.48
CA ARG A 765 -23.25 -12.29 10.06
C ARG A 765 -24.48 -12.90 9.38
N GLY A 766 -24.81 -14.15 9.68
CA GLY A 766 -26.00 -14.83 9.18
C GLY A 766 -27.31 -14.27 9.75
N ALA A 767 -27.26 -13.53 10.85
CA ALA A 767 -28.43 -12.93 11.49
C ALA A 767 -28.67 -11.46 11.12
N ILE A 768 -27.85 -10.85 10.25
CA ILE A 768 -27.94 -9.41 9.89
C ILE A 768 -29.35 -9.05 9.41
N ASP A 769 -29.93 -9.84 8.50
CA ASP A 769 -31.26 -9.55 7.95
C ASP A 769 -32.37 -9.73 9.00
N TYR A 770 -32.17 -10.65 9.94
CA TYR A 770 -33.07 -10.86 11.07
C TYR A 770 -33.04 -9.68 12.06
N ILE A 771 -31.83 -9.20 12.40
CA ILE A 771 -31.61 -8.03 13.27
C ILE A 771 -32.15 -6.76 12.60
N ALA A 772 -31.99 -6.62 11.28
CA ALA A 772 -32.53 -5.50 10.53
C ALA A 772 -34.06 -5.52 10.49
N ARG A 773 -34.68 -6.71 10.49
CA ARG A 773 -36.14 -6.88 10.40
C ARG A 773 -36.85 -6.72 11.75
N PHE A 774 -36.24 -7.16 12.84
CA PHE A 774 -36.84 -7.16 14.17
C PHE A 774 -36.01 -6.31 15.15
N PRO A 775 -36.60 -5.36 15.89
CA PRO A 775 -35.87 -4.63 16.93
C PRO A 775 -35.47 -5.59 18.05
N VAL A 776 -34.19 -5.94 18.08
CA VAL A 776 -33.57 -6.84 19.05
C VAL A 776 -32.34 -6.19 19.64
N THR A 777 -32.07 -6.46 20.91
CA THR A 777 -30.77 -6.21 21.55
C THR A 777 -29.91 -7.44 21.31
N MET A 778 -28.64 -7.29 20.97
CA MET A 778 -27.75 -8.43 20.72
C MET A 778 -26.51 -8.35 21.59
N GLY A 779 -25.98 -9.50 21.97
CA GLY A 779 -24.71 -9.56 22.69
C GLY A 779 -24.36 -10.97 23.13
N PHE A 780 -23.35 -11.04 23.98
CA PHE A 780 -22.67 -12.29 24.33
C PHE A 780 -22.83 -12.67 25.82
N SER A 781 -23.39 -11.77 26.62
CA SER A 781 -23.55 -11.95 28.07
C SER A 781 -24.84 -12.68 28.42
N VAL A 782 -24.70 -13.82 29.11
CA VAL A 782 -25.84 -14.54 29.71
C VAL A 782 -26.49 -13.71 30.82
N GLU A 783 -25.72 -12.93 31.58
CA GLU A 783 -26.25 -12.08 32.65
C GLU A 783 -27.09 -10.93 32.10
N GLU A 784 -26.68 -10.34 30.98
CA GLU A 784 -27.48 -9.32 30.29
C GLU A 784 -28.74 -9.93 29.66
N ALA A 785 -28.63 -11.14 29.08
CA ALA A 785 -29.77 -11.86 28.54
C ALA A 785 -30.84 -12.19 29.61
N LYS A 786 -30.48 -12.36 30.90
CA LYS A 786 -31.46 -12.55 31.99
C LYS A 786 -32.39 -11.34 32.17
N LEU A 787 -31.97 -10.15 31.77
CA LEU A 787 -32.77 -8.93 31.82
C LEU A 787 -33.85 -8.88 30.72
N ALA A 788 -33.88 -9.86 29.80
CA ALA A 788 -34.78 -9.87 28.66
C ALA A 788 -36.06 -10.69 28.86
N LYS A 789 -37.19 -10.19 28.33
CA LYS A 789 -38.47 -10.90 28.30
C LYS A 789 -38.40 -12.13 27.40
N ALA A 790 -37.78 -12.01 26.23
CA ALA A 790 -37.50 -13.12 25.34
C ALA A 790 -36.02 -13.16 24.94
N VAL A 791 -35.46 -14.37 24.83
CA VAL A 791 -34.08 -14.61 24.39
C VAL A 791 -34.07 -15.56 23.21
N THR A 792 -33.43 -15.17 22.11
CA THR A 792 -33.10 -16.07 21.00
C THR A 792 -31.63 -16.44 21.09
N ILE A 793 -31.32 -17.71 21.36
CA ILE A 793 -29.93 -18.20 21.35
C ILE A 793 -29.59 -18.64 19.93
N VAL A 794 -28.51 -18.12 19.38
CA VAL A 794 -28.06 -18.44 18.01
C VAL A 794 -26.79 -19.29 18.08
N GLY A 795 -26.86 -20.48 17.47
CA GLY A 795 -25.78 -21.47 17.48
C GLY A 795 -26.04 -22.67 18.40
N GLY A 796 -25.34 -23.76 18.12
CA GLY A 796 -25.50 -25.05 18.81
C GLY A 796 -24.91 -25.12 20.23
N PRO A 797 -25.07 -26.25 20.93
CA PRO A 797 -24.60 -26.44 22.32
C PRO A 797 -23.08 -26.31 22.50
N GLY A 798 -22.31 -26.46 21.42
CA GLY A 798 -20.86 -26.25 21.42
C GLY A 798 -20.44 -24.77 21.58
N GLY A 799 -21.35 -23.83 21.32
CA GLY A 799 -21.14 -22.40 21.52
C GLY A 799 -21.76 -21.90 22.82
N VAL A 800 -23.09 -21.98 22.95
CA VAL A 800 -23.81 -21.68 24.19
C VAL A 800 -24.33 -22.99 24.79
N PRO A 801 -23.82 -23.45 25.96
CA PRO A 801 -24.21 -24.72 26.56
C PRO A 801 -25.71 -24.84 26.79
N ALA A 802 -26.28 -26.04 26.63
CA ALA A 802 -27.72 -26.28 26.80
C ALA A 802 -28.25 -25.96 28.21
N ALA A 803 -27.38 -25.95 29.23
CA ALA A 803 -27.72 -25.54 30.59
C ALA A 803 -28.10 -24.04 30.70
N VAL A 804 -27.66 -23.21 29.74
CA VAL A 804 -28.01 -21.79 29.68
C VAL A 804 -29.50 -21.59 29.39
N ASP A 805 -30.12 -22.47 28.61
CA ASP A 805 -31.56 -22.43 28.33
C ASP A 805 -32.38 -22.54 29.63
N ALA A 806 -31.99 -23.45 30.52
CA ALA A 806 -32.63 -23.62 31.83
C ALA A 806 -32.37 -22.41 32.75
N THR A 807 -31.14 -21.88 32.72
CA THR A 807 -30.74 -20.70 33.50
C THR A 807 -31.55 -19.46 33.12
N LEU A 808 -31.74 -19.21 31.83
CA LEU A 808 -32.53 -18.08 31.34
C LEU A 808 -34.03 -18.25 31.61
N ARG A 809 -34.57 -19.47 31.50
CA ARG A 809 -35.97 -19.76 31.86
C ARG A 809 -36.22 -19.60 33.36
N ALA A 810 -35.29 -20.02 34.21
CA ALA A 810 -35.36 -19.82 35.66
C ALA A 810 -35.31 -18.32 36.04
N ALA A 811 -34.60 -17.51 35.25
CA ALA A 811 -34.64 -16.05 35.36
C ALA A 811 -35.91 -15.42 34.74
N GLY A 812 -36.91 -16.21 34.32
CA GLY A 812 -38.18 -15.73 33.77
C GLY A 812 -38.13 -15.29 32.30
N CYS A 813 -37.12 -15.69 31.52
CA CYS A 813 -37.09 -15.42 30.08
C CYS A 813 -37.91 -16.46 29.29
N LYS A 814 -38.61 -16.04 28.24
CA LYS A 814 -39.03 -16.96 27.17
C LYS A 814 -37.82 -17.25 26.26
N VAL A 815 -37.40 -18.50 26.11
CA VAL A 815 -36.16 -18.86 25.38
C VAL A 815 -36.47 -19.68 24.13
N ASP A 816 -35.99 -19.20 22.99
CA ASP A 816 -36.00 -19.90 21.69
C ASP A 816 -34.56 -20.12 21.22
N ARG A 817 -34.23 -21.32 20.73
CA ARG A 817 -32.87 -21.63 20.26
C ARG A 817 -32.91 -21.98 18.78
N LEU A 818 -32.06 -21.32 18.01
CA LEU A 818 -31.86 -21.56 16.59
C LEU A 818 -30.46 -22.15 16.39
N ALA A 819 -30.41 -23.46 16.21
CA ALA A 819 -29.19 -24.22 16.04
C ALA A 819 -29.40 -25.26 14.93
N GLY A 820 -28.94 -24.95 13.72
CA GLY A 820 -28.79 -25.93 12.64
C GLY A 820 -27.60 -26.86 12.88
N ALA A 821 -27.54 -27.97 12.14
CA ALA A 821 -26.37 -28.87 12.19
C ALA A 821 -25.12 -28.21 11.61
N THR A 822 -25.31 -27.17 10.79
CA THR A 822 -24.25 -26.31 10.23
C THR A 822 -24.59 -24.83 10.40
N GLN A 823 -23.60 -23.93 10.24
CA GLN A 823 -23.85 -22.48 10.27
C GLN A 823 -24.79 -22.04 9.12
N ARG A 824 -24.71 -22.72 7.97
CA ARG A 824 -25.61 -22.49 6.83
C ARG A 824 -27.06 -22.78 7.20
N GLU A 825 -27.32 -23.92 7.84
CA GLU A 825 -28.68 -24.27 8.27
C GLU A 825 -29.20 -23.30 9.34
N THR A 826 -28.34 -22.84 10.26
CA THR A 826 -28.70 -21.84 11.27
C THR A 826 -29.13 -20.52 10.61
N ARG A 827 -28.42 -20.10 9.57
CA ARG A 827 -28.78 -18.94 8.74
C ARG A 827 -30.09 -19.14 7.99
N GLU A 828 -30.29 -20.29 7.33
CA GLU A 828 -31.53 -20.58 6.60
C GLU A 828 -32.76 -20.57 7.54
N MET A 829 -32.61 -21.00 8.79
CA MET A 829 -33.66 -20.88 9.81
C MET A 829 -34.01 -19.43 10.16
N LEU A 830 -33.00 -18.55 10.26
CA LEU A 830 -33.20 -17.12 10.52
C LEU A 830 -33.85 -16.41 9.32
N GLU A 831 -33.40 -16.71 8.10
CA GLU A 831 -33.97 -16.17 6.86
C GLU A 831 -35.44 -16.60 6.68
N ALA A 832 -35.78 -17.85 7.02
CA ALA A 832 -37.16 -18.34 6.99
C ALA A 832 -38.07 -17.56 7.96
N LEU A 833 -37.58 -17.20 9.14
CA LEU A 833 -38.30 -16.36 10.10
C LEU A 833 -38.53 -14.94 9.58
N VAL A 834 -37.52 -14.34 8.96
CA VAL A 834 -37.62 -13.02 8.30
C VAL A 834 -38.65 -13.04 7.17
N ALA A 835 -38.56 -14.03 6.28
CA ALA A 835 -39.47 -14.18 5.14
C ALA A 835 -40.93 -14.37 5.57
N GLN A 836 -41.16 -15.08 6.68
CA GLN A 836 -42.48 -15.29 7.26
C GLN A 836 -42.96 -14.13 8.15
N GLY A 837 -42.11 -13.12 8.39
CA GLY A 837 -42.38 -12.04 9.34
C GLY A 837 -42.55 -12.53 10.78
N LYS A 838 -42.09 -13.74 11.10
CA LYS A 838 -42.20 -14.33 12.43
C LYS A 838 -40.96 -14.04 13.24
N ARG A 839 -41.14 -13.46 14.43
CA ARG A 839 -40.03 -13.15 15.33
C ARG A 839 -39.45 -14.41 15.97
N PHE A 840 -40.26 -15.36 16.42
CA PHE A 840 -39.76 -16.58 17.07
C PHE A 840 -40.21 -17.83 16.31
N ARG A 841 -39.41 -18.89 16.38
CA ARG A 841 -39.74 -20.20 15.83
C ARG A 841 -40.76 -20.93 16.70
N ASN A 842 -40.55 -20.92 18.02
CA ASN A 842 -41.33 -21.74 18.95
C ASN A 842 -42.07 -20.94 20.05
N LEU A 843 -41.91 -19.61 20.10
CA LEU A 843 -42.59 -18.77 21.08
C LEU A 843 -43.81 -18.11 20.44
N GLN A 844 -44.96 -18.21 21.11
CA GLN A 844 -46.16 -17.42 20.79
C GLN A 844 -46.14 -16.06 21.49
#